data_AF-A0AAN7Q3L8-F1
#
_entry.id   AF-A0AAN7Q3L8-F1
#
_cell.length_a   1.000
_cell.length_b   1.000
_cell.length_c   1.000
_cell.angle_alpha   90.00
_cell.angle_beta   90.00
_cell.angle_gamma   90.00
#
_symmetry.space_group_name_H-M   'P 1'
#
loop_
_entity.id
_entity.type
_entity.pdbx_description
1 polymer ?
#
loop_
_entity_poly.entity_id
_entity_poly.type
_entity_poly.pdbx_seq_one_letter_code
_entity_poly.pdbx_strand_id
1 'polypeptide(L)'
;MSDGLEMRRRQFTSQQSTVEIRKKHAVSVRGAHKSYGTKKHPLVILSDLNMTVPKGTIYGLLGSSGCGKTTLLNCIIGRKKFNSGELWVLGGSPGSKGSVLPGPQIGYMPQEIALYSEFSIRETMKYFGWIAKMSSKQIQERLDFLVELLMLPDVDRKIKNLSGGQQRRVSFATVLLHEPELLILDEPTVGLDPILRETIWKHLTEITNDGSTTVVLTTHYIEETRHAHLIGLMRSGYIMAEEAPHNLLTRFETDTLEDAFLKLSIMQNMGRRRRSIAVHSVISTVTLPTGIVNRGIVPEDTDTKDEISAEFGDGVFVNTKRRFSLVTANQLPQIPTPIDTHTTKISDYLIKLNPQRMKALIWKNFLWMVHNWTIMLTIMTLPIIQFSVFYVTVGHAPTHLNIGVVNYESNGTECSPISCNNTKLSCNFLEYLKEKHVNMIPYESETSAVYSVDRGLTYACIIIKENYTMALKSRFEKWRRADNWDLLYSTIEVYRDVSVKDVASFLKLYLYDSFVLFISDYLDVCEMNKDALKLPIQWNPPVYGNRSTDFTEFAAPGALMTITFFLSAGLTTVAMLIERNEGILERSLVMGVTAIELLTSHVISEFVVMIVQIVAVVCFGIYTFEMALKGSLFLLLAIMSFSGFCGMWYGFAVSSACDREGTAAYILLGSFFPMILLCGAIWPIEERRAFCEDNQRSVARGFILMDAKGVVAVLCVIQAVYCVIPSYIKVCPHDHPKLAACITNSIEELRPRLKTGIPELDIPGLEPFELDPIEIDSIGGGTRLATNISDIRVYGASSFKILKLTPTLTKKGHNFRFEVIIPRITILAEYELDSRILFLDLKGKGPFNANVSDYHFECIMKGNKIKRNNNDYLEFEQMKCNLVIGKVEIYLDKLFEGNPTLSKATNNVINDNANVLFEEIKPGVLKALTKRFTDIANKITLSFLYEELFP
;
A
#
# COMPACT_ATOMS: atom_id res chain seq x y z
N MET A 1 79.13 22.31 22.60
CA MET A 1 78.36 21.15 22.09
C MET A 1 76.90 21.27 22.55
N SER A 2 76.32 22.45 22.31
CA SER A 2 75.06 22.94 22.89
C SER A 2 74.05 23.36 21.81
N ASP A 3 74.23 22.91 20.56
CA ASP A 3 73.39 23.30 19.40
C ASP A 3 72.53 22.16 18.84
N GLY A 4 72.45 21.02 19.54
CA GLY A 4 71.77 19.82 19.03
C GLY A 4 70.30 19.66 19.40
N LEU A 5 69.77 20.44 20.35
CA LEU A 5 68.48 20.17 21.00
C LEU A 5 67.38 21.20 20.70
N GLU A 6 67.69 22.35 20.09
CA GLU A 6 66.67 23.35 19.73
C GLU A 6 66.00 23.12 18.36
N MET A 7 66.62 22.34 17.46
CA MET A 7 66.05 22.09 16.11
C MET A 7 64.97 21.00 16.03
N ARG A 8 64.54 20.41 17.16
CA ARG A 8 63.47 19.38 17.19
C ARG A 8 62.12 19.85 17.73
N ARG A 9 61.93 21.15 17.97
CA ARG A 9 60.59 21.74 18.11
C ARG A 9 60.18 22.39 16.79
N ARG A 10 59.74 21.57 15.82
CA ARG A 10 58.74 22.07 14.88
C ARG A 10 57.52 22.41 15.73
N GLN A 11 57.21 23.70 15.84
CA GLN A 11 55.95 24.17 16.40
C GLN A 11 54.84 23.38 15.71
N PHE A 12 54.17 22.49 16.46
CA PHE A 12 52.87 21.98 16.02
C PHE A 12 51.95 23.20 16.01
N THR A 13 51.81 23.84 14.85
CA THR A 13 50.67 24.72 14.58
C THR A 13 49.44 23.87 14.83
N SER A 14 48.61 24.28 15.79
CA SER A 14 47.32 23.66 16.04
C SER A 14 46.56 23.63 14.71
N GLN A 15 46.35 22.45 14.13
CA GLN A 15 45.42 22.31 13.02
C GLN A 15 44.06 22.81 13.52
N GLN A 16 43.50 23.83 12.85
CA GLN A 16 42.13 24.27 13.14
C GLN A 16 41.21 23.04 13.07
N SER A 17 40.35 22.88 14.06
CA SER A 17 39.49 21.70 14.13
C SER A 17 38.65 21.58 12.85
N THR A 18 38.46 20.36 12.35
CA THR A 18 37.65 20.10 11.15
C THR A 18 36.22 20.64 11.29
N VAL A 19 35.73 20.76 12.53
CA VAL A 19 34.44 21.36 12.89
C VAL A 19 34.44 22.89 12.72
N GLU A 20 35.52 23.59 13.07
CA GLU A 20 35.61 25.06 12.86
C GLU A 20 35.69 25.43 11.38
N ILE A 21 36.43 24.65 10.57
CA ILE A 21 36.47 24.83 9.10
C ILE A 21 35.09 24.57 8.49
N ARG A 22 34.35 23.57 9.00
CA ARG A 22 32.97 23.28 8.60
C ARG A 22 31.99 24.38 9.03
N LYS A 23 32.20 25.03 10.19
CA LYS A 23 31.36 26.16 10.66
C LYS A 23 31.57 27.46 9.89
N LYS A 24 32.69 27.63 9.17
CA LYS A 24 32.96 28.81 8.33
C LYS A 24 32.17 28.83 7.02
N HIS A 25 31.68 27.68 6.55
CA HIS A 25 30.90 27.57 5.33
C HIS A 25 29.42 27.38 5.66
N ALA A 26 28.54 28.05 4.91
CA ALA A 26 27.10 27.88 5.04
C ALA A 26 26.63 26.59 4.35
N VAL A 27 27.18 26.26 3.19
CA VAL A 27 26.90 25.02 2.44
C VAL A 27 28.21 24.44 1.93
N SER A 28 28.42 23.14 2.10
CA SER A 28 29.53 22.41 1.49
C SER A 28 29.05 21.09 0.92
N VAL A 29 29.30 20.88 -0.37
CA VAL A 29 28.98 19.67 -1.13
C VAL A 29 30.29 19.07 -1.63
N ARG A 30 30.49 17.77 -1.42
CA ARG A 30 31.70 17.05 -1.88
C ARG A 30 31.33 15.74 -2.58
N GLY A 31 31.83 15.56 -3.80
CA GLY A 31 31.70 14.34 -4.59
C GLY A 31 30.24 13.92 -4.81
N ALA A 32 29.32 14.88 -4.91
CA ALA A 32 27.89 14.59 -4.95
C ALA A 32 27.49 13.95 -6.28
N HIS A 33 26.78 12.83 -6.18
CA HIS A 33 26.21 12.11 -7.31
C HIS A 33 24.72 11.87 -7.08
N LYS A 34 23.91 12.18 -8.10
CA LYS A 34 22.46 11.96 -8.07
C LYS A 34 21.96 11.41 -9.39
N SER A 35 21.24 10.30 -9.33
CA SER A 35 20.56 9.68 -10.47
C SER A 35 19.09 9.39 -10.17
N TYR A 36 18.25 9.49 -11.18
CA TYR A 36 16.82 9.12 -11.15
C TYR A 36 16.54 7.99 -12.15
N GLY A 37 15.39 7.34 -12.02
CA GLY A 37 15.00 6.21 -12.88
C GLY A 37 15.36 4.85 -12.29
N THR A 38 15.03 3.79 -13.03
CA THR A 38 15.29 2.41 -12.62
C THR A 38 16.79 2.09 -12.71
N LYS A 39 17.26 1.11 -11.93
CA LYS A 39 18.68 0.67 -11.96
C LYS A 39 19.16 0.26 -13.37
N LYS A 40 18.25 -0.11 -14.28
CA LYS A 40 18.57 -0.49 -15.67
C LYS A 40 18.88 0.72 -16.57
N HIS A 41 18.23 1.86 -16.34
CA HIS A 41 18.45 3.10 -17.09
C HIS A 41 18.54 4.29 -16.11
N PRO A 42 19.65 4.41 -15.35
CA PRO A 42 19.83 5.53 -14.45
C PRO A 42 20.08 6.82 -15.25
N LEU A 43 19.15 7.75 -15.13
CA LEU A 43 19.33 9.12 -15.60
C LEU A 43 20.17 9.87 -14.57
N VAL A 44 21.46 10.03 -14.85
CA VAL A 44 22.38 10.77 -13.98
C VAL A 44 22.13 12.28 -14.14
N ILE A 45 21.70 12.93 -13.07
CA ILE A 45 21.43 14.38 -13.04
C ILE A 45 22.62 15.16 -12.50
N LEU A 46 23.28 14.67 -11.44
CA LEU A 46 24.46 15.31 -10.85
C LEU A 46 25.61 14.31 -10.83
N SER A 47 26.80 14.74 -11.23
CA SER A 47 27.99 13.89 -11.34
C SER A 47 29.22 14.57 -10.72
N ASP A 48 29.78 13.97 -9.68
CA ASP A 48 31.04 14.40 -9.04
C ASP A 48 31.06 15.91 -8.71
N LEU A 49 29.95 16.40 -8.15
CA LEU A 49 29.74 17.83 -7.89
C LEU A 49 30.37 18.25 -6.57
N ASN A 50 31.23 19.27 -6.62
CA ASN A 50 31.83 19.95 -5.48
C ASN A 50 31.36 21.41 -5.48
N MET A 51 30.87 21.90 -4.34
CA MET A 51 30.37 23.27 -4.18
C MET A 51 30.64 23.75 -2.76
N THR A 52 31.12 24.98 -2.59
CA THR A 52 31.41 25.57 -1.29
C THR A 52 30.91 27.00 -1.19
N VAL A 53 29.96 27.24 -0.28
CA VAL A 53 29.39 28.57 -0.03
C VAL A 53 29.89 29.10 1.31
N PRO A 54 30.73 30.16 1.33
CA PRO A 54 31.14 30.82 2.56
C PRO A 54 29.95 31.49 3.27
N LYS A 55 30.00 31.58 4.61
CA LYS A 55 28.98 32.34 5.36
C LYS A 55 29.05 33.84 5.04
N GLY A 56 27.90 34.51 5.06
CA GLY A 56 27.81 35.96 4.82
C GLY A 56 28.05 36.36 3.37
N THR A 57 27.84 35.46 2.42
CA THR A 57 28.04 35.73 0.98
C THR A 57 26.77 35.47 0.18
N ILE A 58 26.69 36.12 -0.98
CA ILE A 58 25.67 35.83 -2.00
C ILE A 58 26.31 34.90 -3.03
N TYR A 59 25.76 33.70 -3.16
CA TYR A 59 26.14 32.67 -4.13
C TYR A 59 25.11 32.57 -5.25
N GLY A 60 25.51 32.90 -6.48
CA GLY A 60 24.69 32.75 -7.67
C GLY A 60 24.92 31.40 -8.37
N LEU A 61 23.95 30.48 -8.31
CA LEU A 61 23.99 29.23 -9.06
C LEU A 61 23.32 29.41 -10.43
N LEU A 62 24.14 29.46 -11.47
CA LEU A 62 23.73 29.68 -12.85
C LEU A 62 23.80 28.38 -13.65
N GLY A 63 22.99 28.28 -14.69
CA GLY A 63 23.08 27.16 -15.63
C GLY A 63 21.87 27.04 -16.54
N SER A 64 21.99 26.22 -17.59
CA SER A 64 20.91 25.97 -18.54
C SER A 64 19.69 25.32 -17.86
N SER A 65 18.52 25.39 -18.50
CA SER A 65 17.37 24.59 -18.10
C SER A 65 17.73 23.10 -18.12
N GLY A 66 17.24 22.33 -17.13
CA GLY A 66 17.50 20.90 -17.04
C GLY A 66 18.91 20.49 -16.58
N CYS A 67 19.82 21.42 -16.22
CA CYS A 67 21.17 21.04 -15.78
C CYS A 67 21.25 20.45 -14.36
N GLY A 68 20.16 20.51 -13.58
CA GLY A 68 20.05 19.94 -12.24
C GLY A 68 20.00 20.93 -11.08
N LYS A 69 19.86 22.25 -11.31
CA LYS A 69 19.89 23.31 -10.27
C LYS A 69 18.88 23.05 -9.15
N THR A 70 17.61 22.90 -9.51
CA THR A 70 16.52 22.59 -8.58
C THR A 70 16.72 21.25 -7.88
N THR A 71 17.36 20.26 -8.54
CA THR A 71 17.72 18.99 -7.88
C THR A 71 18.80 19.19 -6.83
N LEU A 72 19.80 20.03 -7.09
CA LEU A 72 20.86 20.36 -6.14
C LEU A 72 20.28 21.13 -4.94
N LEU A 73 19.46 22.16 -5.19
CA LEU A 73 18.77 22.90 -4.13
C LEU A 73 17.94 21.98 -3.25
N ASN A 74 17.14 21.08 -3.85
CA ASN A 74 16.36 20.07 -3.13
C ASN A 74 17.20 19.13 -2.27
N CYS A 75 18.46 18.87 -2.64
CA CYS A 75 19.38 18.12 -1.81
C CYS A 75 19.92 18.96 -0.65
N ILE A 76 20.27 20.23 -0.90
CA ILE A 76 20.75 21.18 0.12
C ILE A 76 19.70 21.36 1.23
N ILE A 77 18.43 21.54 0.88
CA ILE A 77 17.33 21.66 1.86
C ILE A 77 16.94 20.33 2.53
N GLY A 78 17.65 19.23 2.25
CA GLY A 78 17.44 17.93 2.88
C GLY A 78 16.19 17.16 2.41
N ARG A 79 15.51 17.63 1.36
CA ARG A 79 14.33 16.96 0.78
C ARG A 79 14.69 15.71 0.00
N LYS A 80 15.84 15.73 -0.68
CA LYS A 80 16.39 14.57 -1.40
C LYS A 80 17.79 14.25 -0.87
N LYS A 81 18.10 12.95 -0.75
CA LYS A 81 19.46 12.50 -0.44
C LYS A 81 20.24 12.28 -1.73
N PHE A 82 21.54 12.57 -1.70
CA PHE A 82 22.45 12.14 -2.77
C PHE A 82 22.56 10.60 -2.80
N ASN A 83 22.86 10.04 -3.96
CA ASN A 83 23.17 8.61 -4.07
C ASN A 83 24.57 8.30 -3.52
N SER A 84 25.52 9.24 -3.68
CA SER A 84 26.83 9.22 -3.05
C SER A 84 27.35 10.65 -2.87
N GLY A 85 28.34 10.84 -1.99
CA GLY A 85 28.92 12.15 -1.65
C GLY A 85 28.47 12.66 -0.29
N GLU A 86 29.03 13.80 0.10
CA GLU A 86 28.82 14.40 1.42
C GLU A 86 28.21 15.79 1.29
N LEU A 87 27.29 16.12 2.19
CA LEU A 87 26.58 17.39 2.26
C LEU A 87 26.54 17.90 3.69
N TRP A 88 27.00 19.14 3.87
CA TRP A 88 26.87 19.88 5.12
C TRP A 88 26.22 21.23 4.87
N VAL A 89 25.30 21.58 5.75
CA VAL A 89 24.61 22.86 5.75
C VAL A 89 24.65 23.41 7.17
N LEU A 90 25.15 24.64 7.32
CA LEU A 90 25.38 25.32 8.59
C LEU A 90 26.15 24.46 9.62
N GLY A 91 27.08 23.63 9.12
CA GLY A 91 27.94 22.75 9.94
C GLY A 91 27.35 21.38 10.30
N GLY A 92 26.10 21.07 9.92
CA GLY A 92 25.46 19.77 10.14
C GLY A 92 25.04 19.09 8.83
N SER A 93 24.93 17.76 8.80
CA SER A 93 24.36 17.08 7.63
C SER A 93 22.83 17.12 7.70
N PRO A 94 22.08 17.41 6.61
CA PRO A 94 20.63 17.45 6.66
C PRO A 94 20.01 16.16 7.21
N GLY A 95 19.15 16.27 8.23
CA GLY A 95 18.50 15.14 8.89
C GLY A 95 19.33 14.38 9.93
N SER A 96 20.56 14.82 10.25
CA SER A 96 21.36 14.29 11.37
C SER A 96 21.02 14.95 12.71
N LYS A 97 21.29 14.27 13.84
CA LYS A 97 21.11 14.87 15.18
C LYS A 97 22.07 16.04 15.36
N GLY A 98 21.53 17.23 15.64
CA GLY A 98 22.30 18.49 15.69
C GLY A 98 22.34 19.26 14.36
N SER A 99 21.65 18.79 13.33
CA SER A 99 21.43 19.55 12.10
C SER A 99 20.45 20.69 12.34
N VAL A 100 20.73 21.82 11.68
CA VAL A 100 19.81 22.96 11.58
C VAL A 100 18.62 22.64 10.66
N LEU A 101 18.73 21.58 9.83
CA LEU A 101 17.68 21.14 8.92
C LEU A 101 16.92 19.92 9.43
N PRO A 102 15.57 19.96 9.43
CA PRO A 102 14.72 21.11 9.07
C PRO A 102 14.55 22.12 10.24
N GLY A 103 14.40 23.41 9.96
CA GLY A 103 14.37 24.43 11.02
C GLY A 103 14.17 25.88 10.56
N PRO A 104 13.84 26.81 11.49
CA PRO A 104 13.54 28.21 11.17
C PRO A 104 14.77 29.04 10.79
N GLN A 105 15.99 28.49 10.90
CA GLN A 105 17.22 29.17 10.50
C GLN A 105 17.41 29.17 8.98
N ILE A 106 16.51 28.52 8.22
CA ILE A 106 16.58 28.45 6.76
C ILE A 106 15.30 28.98 6.15
N GLY A 107 15.47 29.95 5.25
CA GLY A 107 14.41 30.43 4.38
C GLY A 107 14.53 29.76 3.02
N TYR A 108 13.44 29.17 2.53
CA TYR A 108 13.38 28.59 1.20
C TYR A 108 12.23 29.17 0.38
N MET A 109 12.55 29.69 -0.80
CA MET A 109 11.60 30.10 -1.82
C MET A 109 11.63 29.10 -2.98
N PRO A 110 10.59 28.29 -3.18
CA PRO A 110 10.51 27.36 -4.30
C PRO A 110 10.30 28.07 -5.66
N GLN A 111 10.51 27.33 -6.75
CA GLN A 111 10.21 27.82 -8.10
C GLN A 111 8.70 27.98 -8.33
N GLU A 112 7.88 27.15 -7.70
CA GLU A 112 6.44 27.38 -7.62
C GLU A 112 6.12 28.48 -6.60
N ILE A 113 4.95 29.11 -6.70
CA ILE A 113 4.62 30.22 -5.80
C ILE A 113 4.46 29.73 -4.35
N ALA A 114 3.91 28.52 -4.15
CA ALA A 114 3.71 27.86 -2.86
C ALA A 114 3.06 28.77 -1.80
N LEU A 115 1.88 29.30 -2.13
CA LEU A 115 1.04 30.15 -1.28
C LEU A 115 -0.43 29.68 -1.34
N TYR A 116 -1.15 29.82 -0.22
CA TYR A 116 -2.59 29.53 -0.17
C TYR A 116 -3.39 30.60 -0.92
N SER A 117 -4.10 30.20 -1.98
CA SER A 117 -4.76 31.13 -2.90
C SER A 117 -5.87 31.97 -2.25
N GLU A 118 -6.52 31.43 -1.24
CA GLU A 118 -7.70 31.99 -0.59
C GLU A 118 -7.37 32.98 0.52
N PHE A 119 -6.12 32.98 0.99
CA PHE A 119 -5.65 33.81 2.08
C PHE A 119 -5.34 35.23 1.59
N SER A 120 -5.44 36.20 2.49
CA SER A 120 -4.88 37.54 2.28
C SER A 120 -3.36 37.55 2.49
N ILE A 121 -2.69 38.62 2.04
CA ILE A 121 -1.26 38.81 2.28
C ILE A 121 -0.99 38.84 3.79
N ARG A 122 -1.81 39.56 4.56
CA ARG A 122 -1.72 39.62 6.03
C ARG A 122 -1.86 38.25 6.68
N GLU A 123 -2.85 37.45 6.27
CA GLU A 123 -3.10 36.11 6.81
C GLU A 123 -1.93 35.16 6.52
N THR A 124 -1.38 35.25 5.32
CA THR A 124 -0.24 34.45 4.86
C THR A 124 1.02 34.75 5.67
N MET A 125 1.30 36.04 5.89
CA MET A 125 2.46 36.49 6.68
C MET A 125 2.32 36.08 8.15
N LYS A 126 1.10 36.16 8.68
CA LYS A 126 0.78 35.68 10.02
C LYS A 126 1.00 34.17 10.17
N TYR A 127 0.58 33.37 9.18
CA TYR A 127 0.78 31.92 9.17
C TYR A 127 2.27 31.55 9.17
N PHE A 128 3.05 32.04 8.21
CA PHE A 128 4.48 31.72 8.11
C PHE A 128 5.28 32.29 9.29
N GLY A 129 4.91 33.48 9.78
CA GLY A 129 5.50 34.07 10.98
C GLY A 129 5.27 33.23 12.25
N TRP A 130 4.07 32.67 12.43
CA TRP A 130 3.80 31.76 13.55
C TRP A 130 4.53 30.42 13.42
N ILE A 131 4.72 29.88 12.21
CA ILE A 131 5.56 28.68 11.99
C ILE A 131 7.02 28.95 12.38
N ALA A 132 7.52 30.14 12.06
CA ALA A 132 8.82 30.64 12.45
C ALA A 132 8.91 31.07 13.92
N LYS A 133 7.82 30.92 14.70
CA LYS A 133 7.72 31.27 16.14
C LYS A 133 7.88 32.76 16.46
N MET A 134 7.50 33.64 15.52
CA MET A 134 7.49 35.08 15.73
C MET A 134 6.24 35.52 16.50
N SER A 135 6.36 36.60 17.27
CA SER A 135 5.20 37.24 17.91
C SER A 135 4.37 38.03 16.91
N SER A 136 3.06 38.18 17.13
CA SER A 136 2.19 38.93 16.22
C SER A 136 2.61 40.40 16.02
N LYS A 137 3.29 41.01 17.01
CA LYS A 137 3.84 42.37 16.90
C LYS A 137 5.02 42.43 15.93
N GLN A 138 5.98 41.53 16.09
CA GLN A 138 7.13 41.39 15.18
C GLN A 138 6.69 41.09 13.75
N ILE A 139 5.66 40.26 13.59
CA ILE A 139 5.09 39.97 12.26
C ILE A 139 4.54 41.25 11.62
N GLN A 140 3.83 42.09 12.37
CA GLN A 140 3.27 43.33 11.83
C GLN A 140 4.36 44.34 11.47
N GLU A 141 5.35 44.54 12.34
CA GLU A 141 6.49 45.43 12.08
C GLU A 141 7.27 45.00 10.83
N ARG A 142 7.53 43.70 10.69
CA ARG A 142 8.20 43.13 9.51
C ARG A 142 7.32 43.19 8.27
N LEU A 143 6.00 43.01 8.41
CA LEU A 143 5.06 43.14 7.31
C LEU A 143 5.09 44.56 6.73
N ASP A 144 5.04 45.59 7.59
CA ASP A 144 5.02 46.98 7.16
C ASP A 144 6.32 47.33 6.40
N PHE A 145 7.48 46.87 6.88
CA PHE A 145 8.76 46.99 6.18
C PHE A 145 8.77 46.28 4.82
N LEU A 146 8.29 45.04 4.75
CA LEU A 146 8.29 44.24 3.52
C LEU A 146 7.30 44.76 2.47
N VAL A 147 6.19 45.39 2.91
CA VAL A 147 5.23 46.04 2.02
C VAL A 147 5.89 47.20 1.27
N GLU A 148 6.67 48.03 1.97
CA GLU A 148 7.42 49.12 1.38
C GLU A 148 8.53 48.60 0.46
N LEU A 149 9.37 47.69 0.96
CA LEU A 149 10.53 47.16 0.24
C LEU A 149 10.15 46.49 -1.09
N LEU A 150 9.08 45.68 -1.09
CA LEU A 150 8.67 44.87 -2.26
C LEU A 150 7.51 45.49 -3.03
N MET A 151 7.07 46.71 -2.66
CA MET A 151 5.91 47.40 -3.22
C MET A 151 4.69 46.48 -3.28
N LEU A 152 4.40 45.80 -2.16
CA LEU A 152 3.27 44.86 -2.09
C LEU A 152 1.94 45.63 -2.24
N PRO A 153 0.94 45.04 -2.91
CA PRO A 153 -0.40 45.62 -2.95
C PRO A 153 -1.05 45.57 -1.57
N ASP A 154 -2.27 46.10 -1.47
CA ASP A 154 -3.04 46.11 -0.23
C ASP A 154 -3.02 44.76 0.51
N VAL A 155 -2.65 44.80 1.79
CA VAL A 155 -2.35 43.63 2.62
C VAL A 155 -3.58 42.75 2.88
N ASP A 156 -4.78 43.32 2.76
CA ASP A 156 -6.03 42.60 2.94
C ASP A 156 -6.55 41.97 1.63
N ARG A 157 -5.86 42.20 0.51
CA ARG A 157 -6.18 41.57 -0.78
C ARG A 157 -5.83 40.08 -0.78
N LYS A 158 -6.73 39.26 -1.33
CA LYS A 158 -6.55 37.80 -1.47
C LYS A 158 -5.50 37.44 -2.53
N ILE A 159 -4.71 36.39 -2.27
CA ILE A 159 -3.62 35.93 -3.14
C ILE A 159 -4.12 35.57 -4.54
N LYS A 160 -5.27 34.89 -4.67
CA LYS A 160 -5.87 34.54 -5.97
C LYS A 160 -6.20 35.74 -6.87
N ASN A 161 -6.37 36.94 -6.29
CA ASN A 161 -6.68 38.17 -7.02
C ASN A 161 -5.42 38.98 -7.38
N LEU A 162 -4.23 38.47 -7.07
CA LEU A 162 -2.95 39.10 -7.37
C LEU A 162 -2.43 38.65 -8.74
N SER A 163 -1.66 39.51 -9.42
CA SER A 163 -0.92 39.08 -10.61
C SER A 163 0.20 38.10 -10.24
N GLY A 164 0.64 37.24 -11.16
CA GLY A 164 1.73 36.28 -10.88
C GLY A 164 3.00 36.93 -10.32
N GLY A 165 3.36 38.12 -10.83
CA GLY A 165 4.48 38.91 -10.29
C GLY A 165 4.22 39.45 -8.87
N GLN A 166 2.98 39.85 -8.54
CA GLN A 166 2.61 40.19 -7.16
C GLN A 166 2.68 38.98 -6.22
N GLN A 167 2.20 37.81 -6.67
CA GLN A 167 2.27 36.58 -5.88
C GLN A 167 3.72 36.14 -5.64
N ARG A 168 4.60 36.28 -6.64
CA ARG A 168 6.05 36.05 -6.51
C ARG A 168 6.64 36.92 -5.39
N ARG A 169 6.30 38.20 -5.36
CA ARG A 169 6.76 39.16 -4.35
C ARG A 169 6.28 38.80 -2.94
N VAL A 170 5.01 38.38 -2.79
CA VAL A 170 4.49 37.88 -1.51
C VAL A 170 5.21 36.60 -1.08
N SER A 171 5.49 35.70 -2.03
CA SER A 171 6.24 34.46 -1.75
C SER A 171 7.68 34.74 -1.33
N PHE A 172 8.32 35.75 -1.90
CA PHE A 172 9.65 36.20 -1.48
C PHE A 172 9.62 36.84 -0.08
N ALA A 173 8.65 37.72 0.16
CA ALA A 173 8.47 38.43 1.43
C ALA A 173 8.29 37.48 2.62
N THR A 174 7.53 36.39 2.43
CA THR A 174 7.30 35.36 3.46
C THR A 174 8.57 34.63 3.87
N VAL A 175 9.58 34.53 3.00
CA VAL A 175 10.89 33.95 3.35
C VAL A 175 11.76 34.96 4.10
N LEU A 176 11.72 36.24 3.72
CA LEU A 176 12.46 37.31 4.41
C LEU A 176 11.88 37.66 5.80
N LEU A 177 10.64 37.27 6.08
CA LEU A 177 9.91 37.63 7.28
C LEU A 177 10.68 37.32 8.57
N HIS A 178 11.32 36.16 8.65
CA HIS A 178 11.91 35.60 9.88
C HIS A 178 13.44 35.66 9.96
N GLU A 179 14.10 36.40 9.04
CA GLU A 179 15.55 36.66 9.04
C GLU A 179 16.42 35.38 9.22
N PRO A 180 16.37 34.43 8.27
CA PRO A 180 17.09 33.17 8.37
C PRO A 180 18.62 33.35 8.19
N GLU A 181 19.42 32.49 8.83
CA GLU A 181 20.88 32.43 8.64
C GLU A 181 21.28 31.99 7.22
N LEU A 182 20.45 31.16 6.59
CA LEU A 182 20.63 30.71 5.21
C LEU A 182 19.35 30.91 4.40
N LEU A 183 19.44 31.71 3.35
CA LEU A 183 18.37 32.01 2.42
C LEU A 183 18.62 31.27 1.10
N ILE A 184 17.69 30.41 0.68
CA ILE A 184 17.75 29.67 -0.58
C ILE A 184 16.59 30.14 -1.46
N LEU A 185 16.92 30.73 -2.61
CA LEU A 185 15.96 31.35 -3.52
C LEU A 185 16.02 30.69 -4.89
N ASP A 186 14.95 29.98 -5.26
CA ASP A 186 14.83 29.44 -6.61
C ASP A 186 14.15 30.48 -7.53
N GLU A 187 14.91 31.10 -8.43
CA GLU A 187 14.43 32.09 -9.40
C GLU A 187 13.57 33.23 -8.78
N PRO A 188 14.12 34.01 -7.83
CA PRO A 188 13.34 35.02 -7.11
C PRO A 188 12.94 36.23 -7.97
N THR A 189 13.74 36.57 -8.98
CA THR A 189 13.61 37.80 -9.79
C THR A 189 12.87 37.62 -11.11
N VAL A 190 12.45 36.40 -11.45
CA VAL A 190 11.76 36.09 -12.71
C VAL A 190 10.41 36.79 -12.77
N GLY A 191 10.20 37.57 -13.84
CA GLY A 191 8.96 38.31 -14.07
C GLY A 191 8.82 39.60 -13.23
N LEU A 192 9.90 40.08 -12.60
CA LEU A 192 9.93 41.37 -11.91
C LEU A 192 10.48 42.50 -12.78
N ASP A 193 10.04 43.73 -12.49
CA ASP A 193 10.53 44.96 -13.12
C ASP A 193 12.02 45.22 -12.76
N PRO A 194 12.88 45.75 -13.66
CA PRO A 194 14.31 45.96 -13.37
C PRO A 194 14.59 46.83 -12.15
N ILE A 195 13.79 47.89 -11.92
CA ILE A 195 13.95 48.79 -10.77
C ILE A 195 13.77 48.03 -9.45
N LEU A 196 12.75 47.17 -9.40
CA LEU A 196 12.48 46.36 -8.23
C LEU A 196 13.56 45.28 -8.02
N ARG A 197 14.08 44.70 -9.11
CA ARG A 197 15.21 43.76 -9.02
C ARG A 197 16.43 44.41 -8.39
N GLU A 198 16.78 45.62 -8.81
CA GLU A 198 17.90 46.38 -8.22
C GLU A 198 17.67 46.63 -6.72
N THR A 199 16.45 47.03 -6.34
CA THR A 199 16.06 47.23 -4.94
C THR A 199 16.21 45.94 -4.11
N ILE A 200 15.77 44.79 -4.65
CA ILE A 200 15.92 43.48 -4.01
C ILE A 200 17.40 43.11 -3.86
N TRP A 201 18.20 43.27 -4.91
CA TRP A 201 19.64 42.97 -4.87
C TRP A 201 20.39 43.85 -3.87
N LYS A 202 20.04 45.14 -3.78
CA LYS A 202 20.59 46.05 -2.79
C LYS A 202 20.29 45.55 -1.37
N HIS A 203 19.04 45.18 -1.09
CA HIS A 203 18.65 44.64 0.21
C HIS A 203 19.35 43.31 0.53
N LEU A 204 19.43 42.39 -0.43
CA LEU A 204 20.17 41.13 -0.27
C LEU A 204 21.65 41.38 0.06
N THR A 205 22.26 42.38 -0.57
CA THR A 205 23.66 42.77 -0.30
C THR A 205 23.81 43.34 1.11
N GLU A 206 22.90 44.21 1.55
CA GLU A 206 22.87 44.77 2.90
C GLU A 206 22.80 43.68 3.98
N ILE A 207 21.85 42.73 3.88
CA ILE A 207 21.71 41.66 4.88
C ILE A 207 22.88 40.67 4.89
N THR A 208 23.61 40.53 3.78
CA THR A 208 24.83 39.70 3.74
C THR A 208 26.05 40.43 4.31
N ASN A 209 26.15 41.75 4.15
CA ASN A 209 27.27 42.55 4.66
C ASN A 209 27.32 42.56 6.19
N ASP A 210 26.16 42.50 6.84
CA ASP A 210 26.06 42.37 8.30
C ASP A 210 26.57 40.99 8.80
N GLY A 211 26.86 40.06 7.90
CA GLY A 211 27.38 38.72 8.19
C GLY A 211 26.36 37.77 8.83
N SER A 212 25.11 38.23 9.02
CA SER A 212 24.03 37.50 9.67
C SER A 212 23.40 36.45 8.75
N THR A 213 23.33 36.74 7.45
CA THR A 213 22.61 35.93 6.46
C THR A 213 23.52 35.50 5.32
N THR A 214 23.38 34.26 4.85
CA THR A 214 24.01 33.77 3.63
C THR A 214 22.94 33.50 2.58
N VAL A 215 23.15 33.93 1.33
CA VAL A 215 22.14 33.81 0.27
C VAL A 215 22.64 32.87 -0.83
N VAL A 216 21.86 31.87 -1.18
CA VAL A 216 22.06 31.01 -2.35
C VAL A 216 20.88 31.21 -3.27
N LEU A 217 21.12 31.75 -4.46
CA LEU A 217 20.06 32.01 -5.44
C LEU A 217 20.34 31.35 -6.78
N THR A 218 19.30 30.91 -7.45
CA THR A 218 19.33 30.55 -8.87
C THR A 218 18.68 31.65 -9.68
N THR A 219 19.20 31.93 -10.87
CA THR A 219 18.58 32.85 -11.81
C THR A 219 18.86 32.42 -13.24
N HIS A 220 17.94 32.75 -14.13
CA HIS A 220 18.12 32.63 -15.57
C HIS A 220 18.73 33.89 -16.19
N TYR A 221 18.70 35.01 -15.48
CA TYR A 221 19.36 36.26 -15.89
C TYR A 221 20.80 36.25 -15.36
N ILE A 222 21.73 35.75 -16.19
CA ILE A 222 23.13 35.56 -15.82
C ILE A 222 23.77 36.86 -15.32
N GLU A 223 23.49 37.97 -16.00
CA GLU A 223 24.10 39.26 -15.68
C GLU A 223 23.67 39.82 -14.30
N GLU A 224 22.51 39.42 -13.75
CA GLU A 224 22.10 39.83 -12.39
C GLU A 224 23.09 39.35 -11.32
N THR A 225 23.78 38.23 -11.57
CA THR A 225 24.76 37.68 -10.63
C THR A 225 26.11 38.41 -10.64
N ARG A 226 26.27 39.47 -11.43
CA ARG A 226 27.45 40.33 -11.37
C ARG A 226 27.65 40.96 -9.99
N HIS A 227 26.55 41.18 -9.26
CA HIS A 227 26.56 41.69 -7.89
C HIS A 227 26.77 40.60 -6.83
N ALA A 228 26.84 39.32 -7.24
CA ALA A 228 27.10 38.22 -6.32
C ALA A 228 28.58 38.17 -5.91
N HIS A 229 28.84 37.63 -4.72
CA HIS A 229 30.19 37.46 -4.20
C HIS A 229 30.89 36.28 -4.89
N LEU A 230 30.14 35.21 -5.16
CA LEU A 230 30.61 33.98 -5.78
C LEU A 230 29.55 33.47 -6.77
N ILE A 231 29.98 32.99 -7.93
CA ILE A 231 29.08 32.38 -8.93
C ILE A 231 29.52 30.95 -9.25
N GLY A 232 28.55 30.05 -9.31
CA GLY A 232 28.72 28.68 -9.77
C GLY A 232 28.04 28.46 -11.10
N LEU A 233 28.80 28.20 -12.16
CA LEU A 233 28.29 27.95 -13.51
C LEU A 233 28.09 26.44 -13.72
N MET A 234 26.86 25.98 -13.92
CA MET A 234 26.51 24.55 -13.99
C MET A 234 25.91 24.15 -15.35
N ARG A 235 26.35 23.00 -15.89
CA ARG A 235 25.80 22.40 -17.12
C ARG A 235 25.91 20.88 -17.12
N SER A 236 24.86 20.22 -17.60
CA SER A 236 24.78 18.74 -17.68
C SER A 236 25.19 18.02 -16.39
N GLY A 237 24.86 18.57 -15.22
CA GLY A 237 25.18 17.97 -13.92
C GLY A 237 26.58 18.23 -13.36
N TYR A 238 27.38 19.09 -13.99
CA TYR A 238 28.74 19.46 -13.56
C TYR A 238 28.84 20.97 -13.31
N ILE A 239 29.60 21.36 -12.28
CA ILE A 239 30.03 22.75 -12.07
C ILE A 239 31.28 22.99 -12.93
N MET A 240 31.18 23.95 -13.86
CA MET A 240 32.26 24.31 -14.77
C MET A 240 33.27 25.28 -14.14
N ALA A 241 32.75 26.26 -13.40
CA ALA A 241 33.53 27.29 -12.74
C ALA A 241 32.80 27.71 -11.44
N GLU A 242 33.57 27.98 -10.40
CA GLU A 242 33.12 28.46 -9.10
C GLU A 242 34.09 29.55 -8.65
N GLU A 243 33.84 30.80 -9.07
CA GLU A 243 34.74 31.93 -8.85
C GLU A 243 33.94 33.23 -8.69
N ALA A 244 34.59 34.30 -8.22
CA ALA A 244 33.97 35.62 -8.15
C ALA A 244 33.73 36.16 -9.58
N PRO A 245 32.62 36.86 -9.85
CA PRO A 245 32.29 37.37 -11.20
C PRO A 245 33.43 38.16 -11.86
N HIS A 246 34.10 39.03 -11.11
CA HIS A 246 35.20 39.85 -11.62
C HIS A 246 36.42 39.02 -12.07
N ASN A 247 36.74 37.95 -11.35
CA ASN A 247 37.84 37.04 -11.72
C ASN A 247 37.52 36.27 -12.99
N LEU A 248 36.25 35.91 -13.19
CA LEU A 248 35.80 35.18 -14.36
C LEU A 248 35.84 36.07 -15.62
N LEU A 249 35.39 37.32 -15.52
CA LEU A 249 35.48 38.30 -16.61
C LEU A 249 36.91 38.62 -17.02
N THR A 250 37.81 38.80 -16.05
CA THR A 250 39.24 39.06 -16.31
C THR A 250 39.94 37.84 -16.91
N ARG A 251 39.65 36.64 -16.43
CA ARG A 251 40.23 35.38 -16.93
C ARG A 251 39.85 35.05 -18.37
N PHE A 252 38.62 35.37 -18.79
CA PHE A 252 38.13 35.08 -20.14
C PHE A 252 38.19 36.26 -21.10
N GLU A 253 38.66 37.43 -20.64
CA GLU A 253 38.72 38.68 -21.40
C GLU A 253 37.37 38.99 -22.06
N THR A 254 36.33 39.15 -21.25
CA THR A 254 34.95 39.43 -21.69
C THR A 254 34.30 40.52 -20.84
N ASP A 255 33.41 41.30 -21.44
CA ASP A 255 32.70 42.40 -20.77
C ASP A 255 31.41 41.93 -20.05
N THR A 256 30.84 40.80 -20.49
CA THR A 256 29.59 40.21 -19.96
C THR A 256 29.82 38.81 -19.39
N LEU A 257 29.04 38.44 -18.38
CA LEU A 257 29.11 37.08 -17.80
C LEU A 257 28.53 36.03 -18.74
N GLU A 258 27.63 36.44 -19.63
CA GLU A 258 27.00 35.61 -20.66
C GLU A 258 28.02 35.13 -21.69
N ASP A 259 28.90 36.02 -22.17
CA ASP A 259 29.99 35.68 -23.08
C ASP A 259 31.00 34.73 -22.43
N ALA A 260 31.32 34.96 -21.15
CA ALA A 260 32.20 34.07 -20.40
C ALA A 260 31.59 32.67 -20.23
N PHE A 261 30.29 32.59 -19.94
CA PHE A 261 29.55 31.31 -19.88
C PHE A 261 29.49 30.62 -21.24
N LEU A 262 29.35 31.37 -22.33
CA LEU A 262 29.39 30.83 -23.70
C LEU A 262 30.77 30.26 -24.05
N LYS A 263 31.86 30.98 -23.76
CA LYS A 263 33.24 30.50 -23.95
C LYS A 263 33.49 29.21 -23.17
N LEU A 264 33.12 29.16 -21.90
CA LEU A 264 33.19 27.96 -21.06
C LEU A 264 32.37 26.78 -21.64
N SER A 265 31.17 27.07 -22.10
CA SER A 265 30.27 26.10 -22.73
C SER A 265 30.85 25.50 -24.02
N ILE A 266 31.53 26.32 -24.82
CA ILE A 266 32.22 25.88 -26.04
C ILE A 266 33.42 25.01 -25.68
N MET A 267 34.25 25.43 -24.72
CA MET A 267 35.42 24.66 -24.26
C MET A 267 35.04 23.26 -23.75
N GLN A 268 33.94 23.15 -22.99
CA GLN A 268 33.43 21.85 -22.52
C GLN A 268 32.99 20.94 -23.67
N ASN A 269 32.37 21.50 -24.71
CA ASN A 269 31.91 20.76 -25.88
C ASN A 269 33.06 20.30 -26.78
N MET A 270 34.15 21.06 -26.89
CA MET A 270 35.35 20.64 -27.64
C MET A 270 35.97 19.34 -27.11
N GLY A 271 35.77 19.02 -25.83
CA GLY A 271 36.22 17.76 -25.22
C GLY A 271 35.33 16.53 -25.52
N ARG A 272 34.15 16.71 -26.13
CA ARG A 272 33.20 15.63 -26.47
C ARG A 272 33.21 15.39 -27.99
N ARG A 273 33.46 14.14 -28.43
CA ARG A 273 33.49 13.71 -29.86
C ARG A 273 32.38 14.36 -30.70
N ARG A 274 32.76 14.94 -31.86
CA ARG A 274 31.92 15.54 -32.93
C ARG A 274 30.51 14.93 -33.02
N ARG A 275 29.46 15.69 -32.68
CA ARG A 275 28.04 15.30 -32.96
C ARG A 275 27.05 16.44 -33.28
N SER A 276 27.48 17.65 -33.67
CA SER A 276 26.50 18.67 -34.09
C SER A 276 27.07 19.69 -35.08
N ILE A 277 26.49 19.73 -36.28
CA ILE A 277 26.83 20.62 -37.40
C ILE A 277 26.57 22.09 -37.05
N ALA A 278 25.52 22.38 -36.27
CA ALA A 278 25.13 23.74 -35.86
C ALA A 278 26.16 24.46 -34.96
N VAL A 279 27.02 23.71 -34.26
CA VAL A 279 28.03 24.29 -33.37
C VAL A 279 29.26 24.74 -34.15
N HIS A 280 29.49 24.18 -35.35
CA HIS A 280 30.65 24.50 -36.17
C HIS A 280 30.61 25.92 -36.76
N SER A 281 29.42 26.50 -36.95
CA SER A 281 29.23 27.89 -37.39
C SER A 281 29.44 28.91 -36.26
N VAL A 282 29.15 28.52 -35.00
CA VAL A 282 29.34 29.37 -33.82
C VAL A 282 30.79 29.29 -33.29
N ILE A 283 31.46 28.14 -33.42
CA ILE A 283 32.87 28.02 -33.04
C ILE A 283 33.76 28.91 -33.92
N SER A 284 33.41 29.11 -35.19
CA SER A 284 34.20 29.97 -36.10
C SER A 284 34.12 31.47 -35.79
N THR A 285 33.17 31.92 -34.96
CA THR A 285 32.96 33.35 -34.65
C THR A 285 33.51 33.78 -33.29
N VAL A 286 33.94 32.85 -32.43
CA VAL A 286 34.37 33.16 -31.05
C VAL A 286 35.88 32.98 -30.89
N THR A 287 36.59 34.07 -30.59
CA THR A 287 38.02 34.06 -30.25
C THR A 287 38.23 33.52 -28.84
N LEU A 288 38.93 32.39 -28.73
CA LEU A 288 39.38 31.81 -27.46
C LEU A 288 40.78 32.35 -27.10
N PRO A 289 41.08 32.60 -25.81
CA PRO A 289 42.40 33.04 -25.38
C PRO A 289 43.48 32.02 -25.75
N THR A 290 44.60 32.49 -26.29
CA THR A 290 45.71 31.68 -26.79
C THR A 290 46.53 31.11 -25.64
N GLY A 291 46.55 29.77 -25.47
CA GLY A 291 47.47 29.12 -24.52
C GLY A 291 47.05 27.75 -23.94
N ILE A 292 45.85 27.23 -24.20
CA ILE A 292 45.32 26.05 -23.46
C ILE A 292 45.20 24.76 -24.29
N VAL A 293 45.49 24.76 -25.59
CA VAL A 293 45.31 23.54 -26.42
C VAL A 293 46.62 22.76 -26.59
N ASN A 294 46.79 21.71 -25.78
CA ASN A 294 47.79 20.67 -26.05
C ASN A 294 47.43 19.95 -27.36
N ARG A 295 48.30 20.10 -28.37
CA ARG A 295 48.26 19.30 -29.61
C ARG A 295 48.67 17.87 -29.29
N GLY A 296 47.73 16.95 -29.33
CA GLY A 296 48.03 15.53 -29.32
C GLY A 296 46.81 14.71 -29.68
N ILE A 297 47.01 13.77 -30.61
CA ILE A 297 46.11 12.67 -31.03
C ILE A 297 45.34 12.97 -32.33
N VAL A 298 46.03 12.68 -33.44
CA VAL A 298 45.42 12.15 -34.68
C VAL A 298 45.05 10.68 -34.43
N PRO A 299 43.89 10.20 -34.89
CA PRO A 299 43.91 8.90 -35.57
C PRO A 299 42.94 8.77 -36.75
N GLU A 300 43.29 7.79 -37.59
CA GLU A 300 42.75 7.33 -38.87
C GLU A 300 41.26 6.97 -38.89
N ASP A 301 40.74 7.07 -40.11
CA ASP A 301 39.39 6.74 -40.57
C ASP A 301 38.97 5.30 -40.24
N THR A 302 37.77 5.14 -39.69
CA THR A 302 36.95 3.94 -39.91
C THR A 302 35.47 4.32 -39.91
N ASP A 303 34.80 3.97 -41.01
CA ASP A 303 33.39 4.15 -41.30
C ASP A 303 32.47 3.41 -40.31
N THR A 304 31.51 4.13 -39.73
CA THR A 304 30.18 3.58 -39.41
C THR A 304 29.14 4.69 -39.55
N LYS A 305 28.27 4.54 -40.54
CA LYS A 305 27.06 5.34 -40.74
C LYS A 305 26.02 4.95 -39.69
N ASP A 306 25.59 5.91 -38.87
CA ASP A 306 24.31 5.84 -38.15
C ASP A 306 23.57 7.17 -38.34
N GLU A 307 22.28 7.04 -38.65
CA GLU A 307 21.40 8.04 -39.22
C GLU A 307 21.03 9.20 -38.28
N ILE A 308 20.70 10.31 -38.93
CA ILE A 308 20.29 11.59 -38.36
C ILE A 308 18.79 11.53 -38.05
N SER A 309 18.41 11.78 -36.80
CA SER A 309 17.05 12.19 -36.45
C SER A 309 17.12 13.54 -35.77
N ALA A 310 16.62 14.56 -36.46
CA ALA A 310 16.48 15.92 -35.97
C ALA A 310 15.13 16.06 -35.26
N GLU A 311 15.15 16.12 -33.94
CA GLU A 311 14.05 16.67 -33.13
C GLU A 311 14.61 17.77 -32.23
N PHE A 312 14.01 18.95 -32.36
CA PHE A 312 14.28 20.13 -31.55
C PHE A 312 13.87 19.86 -30.09
N GLY A 313 14.86 19.80 -29.20
CA GLY A 313 14.65 19.63 -27.77
C GLY A 313 15.83 18.90 -27.14
N ASP A 314 16.92 19.62 -26.84
CA ASP A 314 18.14 19.06 -26.27
C ASP A 314 17.90 18.39 -24.90
N GLY A 315 17.62 17.08 -24.94
CA GLY A 315 17.47 16.19 -23.79
C GLY A 315 18.32 14.92 -23.88
N VAL A 316 19.41 14.92 -24.65
CA VAL A 316 20.24 13.72 -24.84
C VAL A 316 21.34 13.64 -23.78
N PHE A 317 21.08 12.86 -22.72
CA PHE A 317 22.08 12.50 -21.71
C PHE A 317 22.94 11.33 -22.20
N VAL A 318 24.23 11.59 -22.48
CA VAL A 318 25.19 10.57 -22.91
C VAL A 318 26.02 10.07 -21.73
N ASN A 319 26.05 8.74 -21.59
CA ASN A 319 26.79 8.01 -20.57
C ASN A 319 28.27 7.88 -21.00
N THR A 320 29.17 8.71 -20.48
CA THR A 320 30.61 8.62 -20.81
C THR A 320 31.49 8.65 -19.57
N LYS A 321 32.27 7.58 -19.37
CA LYS A 321 33.23 7.35 -18.27
C LYS A 321 34.52 8.20 -18.32
N ARG A 322 34.52 9.42 -18.86
CA ARG A 322 35.74 10.26 -18.92
C ARG A 322 35.56 11.60 -18.19
N ARG A 323 36.33 11.76 -17.11
CA ARG A 323 36.46 12.99 -16.31
C ARG A 323 37.19 14.06 -17.13
N PHE A 324 36.58 15.24 -17.26
CA PHE A 324 37.26 16.46 -17.68
C PHE A 324 36.85 17.57 -16.72
N SER A 325 37.73 17.93 -15.79
CA SER A 325 37.58 19.05 -14.86
C SER A 325 38.59 20.13 -15.25
N LEU A 326 38.11 21.32 -15.64
CA LEU A 326 38.94 22.49 -15.98
C LEU A 326 39.46 23.25 -14.74
N VAL A 327 39.26 22.68 -13.55
CA VAL A 327 39.74 23.24 -12.28
C VAL A 327 41.18 22.78 -12.08
N THR A 328 42.11 23.74 -12.08
CA THR A 328 43.49 23.51 -11.62
C THR A 328 43.41 23.07 -10.16
N ALA A 329 43.77 21.82 -9.89
CA ALA A 329 43.80 21.26 -8.55
C ALA A 329 44.95 21.88 -7.73
N ASN A 330 44.80 23.13 -7.31
CA ASN A 330 45.54 23.61 -6.16
C ASN A 330 45.00 22.89 -4.92
N GLN A 331 45.90 22.22 -4.22
CA GLN A 331 45.65 21.26 -3.15
C GLN A 331 44.68 21.80 -2.09
N LEU A 332 43.40 21.43 -2.19
CA LEU A 332 42.47 21.48 -1.07
C LEU A 332 42.83 20.33 -0.11
N PRO A 333 43.09 20.61 1.18
CA PRO A 333 43.51 19.57 2.12
C PRO A 333 42.42 18.50 2.27
N GLN A 334 42.83 17.23 2.10
CA GLN A 334 42.00 16.07 2.40
C GLN A 334 41.73 16.06 3.90
N ILE A 335 40.47 16.23 4.28
CA ILE A 335 40.01 16.13 5.66
C ILE A 335 39.64 14.65 5.90
N PRO A 336 40.14 14.00 6.96
CA PRO A 336 39.82 12.60 7.24
C PRO A 336 38.32 12.41 7.51
N THR A 337 37.80 11.29 7.01
CA THR A 337 36.42 10.83 7.18
C THR A 337 36.21 10.30 8.61
N PRO A 338 35.31 10.89 9.43
CA PRO A 338 34.88 10.23 10.65
C PRO A 338 33.77 9.22 10.34
N ILE A 339 33.98 7.99 10.79
CA ILE A 339 32.95 6.95 10.85
C ILE A 339 32.14 7.20 12.12
N ASP A 340 31.09 8.02 12.03
CA ASP A 340 30.16 8.21 13.14
C ASP A 340 29.17 7.05 13.18
N THR A 341 29.52 6.00 13.93
CA THR A 341 28.61 4.92 14.34
C THR A 341 27.76 5.40 15.52
N HIS A 342 26.79 6.28 15.25
CA HIS A 342 25.76 6.59 16.22
C HIS A 342 24.56 5.66 16.02
N THR A 343 24.48 4.61 16.83
CA THR A 343 23.26 3.82 17.02
C THR A 343 22.17 4.73 17.61
N THR A 344 21.27 5.22 16.76
CA THR A 344 20.15 6.04 17.19
C THR A 344 19.07 5.15 17.82
N LYS A 345 18.74 5.43 19.09
CA LYS A 345 17.62 4.78 19.77
C LYS A 345 16.30 5.30 19.22
N ILE A 346 15.31 4.42 19.05
CA ILE A 346 13.94 4.73 18.62
C ILE A 346 13.26 5.75 19.55
N SER A 347 13.69 5.85 20.82
CA SER A 347 13.17 6.84 21.77
C SER A 347 13.43 8.29 21.39
N ASP A 348 14.42 8.58 20.53
CA ASP A 348 14.69 9.96 20.10
C ASP A 348 13.76 10.44 18.98
N TYR A 349 12.94 9.53 18.42
CA TYR A 349 11.80 9.86 17.56
C TYR A 349 10.51 10.09 18.33
N LEU A 350 10.52 10.06 19.68
CA LEU A 350 9.36 10.44 20.49
C LEU A 350 9.11 11.96 20.38
N ILE A 351 8.39 12.28 19.32
CA ILE A 351 7.41 13.35 19.08
C ILE A 351 7.38 14.41 20.19
N LYS A 352 8.12 15.50 19.98
CA LYS A 352 7.88 16.76 20.70
C LYS A 352 7.07 17.69 19.79
N LEU A 353 5.74 17.57 19.85
CA LEU A 353 4.84 18.51 19.16
C LEU A 353 5.06 19.91 19.72
N ASN A 354 5.26 20.90 18.85
CA ASN A 354 5.33 22.28 19.30
C ASN A 354 3.93 22.91 19.31
N PRO A 355 3.41 23.36 20.47
CA PRO A 355 2.06 23.91 20.57
C PRO A 355 1.85 25.17 19.73
N GLN A 356 2.88 25.99 19.52
CA GLN A 356 2.77 27.20 18.69
C GLN A 356 2.60 26.87 17.21
N ARG A 357 3.38 25.89 16.70
CA ARG A 357 3.26 25.43 15.31
C ARG A 357 1.95 24.71 15.08
N MET A 358 1.54 23.86 16.02
CA MET A 358 0.25 23.18 15.99
C MET A 358 -0.91 24.18 15.91
N LYS A 359 -0.88 25.24 16.75
CA LYS A 359 -1.86 26.32 16.71
C LYS A 359 -1.90 27.00 15.34
N ALA A 360 -0.75 27.27 14.72
CA ALA A 360 -0.68 27.88 13.39
C ALA A 360 -1.28 27.00 12.30
N LEU A 361 -0.97 25.70 12.30
CA LEU A 361 -1.48 24.73 11.32
C LEU A 361 -2.99 24.52 11.45
N ILE A 362 -3.49 24.36 12.68
CA ILE A 362 -4.93 24.24 12.95
C ILE A 362 -5.65 25.53 12.54
N TRP A 363 -5.14 26.69 12.93
CA TRP A 363 -5.73 27.98 12.55
C TRP A 363 -5.80 28.14 11.03
N LYS A 364 -4.74 27.75 10.31
CA LYS A 364 -4.72 27.73 8.85
C LYS A 364 -5.82 26.84 8.27
N ASN A 365 -5.96 25.60 8.74
CA ASN A 365 -7.00 24.69 8.25
C ASN A 365 -8.42 25.28 8.48
N PHE A 366 -8.69 25.83 9.66
CA PHE A 366 -9.98 26.49 9.94
C PHE A 366 -10.22 27.73 9.08
N LEU A 367 -9.19 28.55 8.88
CA LEU A 367 -9.30 29.76 8.06
C LEU A 367 -9.60 29.41 6.60
N TRP A 368 -8.96 28.36 6.08
CA TRP A 368 -9.25 27.85 4.74
C TRP A 368 -10.71 27.42 4.60
N MET A 369 -11.25 26.70 5.58
CA MET A 369 -12.67 26.30 5.60
C MET A 369 -13.62 27.50 5.62
N VAL A 370 -13.32 28.53 6.41
CA VAL A 370 -14.14 29.75 6.50
C VAL A 370 -14.15 30.53 5.18
N HIS A 371 -12.99 30.69 4.54
CA HIS A 371 -12.92 31.39 3.24
C HIS A 371 -13.58 30.60 2.11
N ASN A 372 -13.56 29.27 2.18
CA ASN A 372 -14.17 28.36 1.21
C ASN A 372 -15.55 27.85 1.66
N TRP A 373 -16.39 28.76 2.18
CA TRP A 373 -17.71 28.43 2.73
C TRP A 373 -18.63 27.69 1.74
N THR A 374 -18.54 27.97 0.43
CA THR A 374 -19.35 27.30 -0.59
C THR A 374 -19.00 25.81 -0.71
N ILE A 375 -17.71 25.49 -0.68
CA ILE A 375 -17.23 24.11 -0.70
C ILE A 375 -17.68 23.42 0.59
N MET A 376 -17.52 24.09 1.74
CA MET A 376 -17.97 23.56 3.04
C MET A 376 -19.48 23.32 3.10
N LEU A 377 -20.31 24.21 2.55
CA LEU A 377 -21.76 24.03 2.51
C LEU A 377 -22.15 22.80 1.69
N THR A 378 -21.52 22.60 0.54
CA THR A 378 -21.72 21.41 -0.30
C THR A 378 -21.31 20.15 0.46
N ILE A 379 -20.16 20.17 1.12
CA ILE A 379 -19.65 19.06 1.94
C ILE A 379 -20.58 18.74 3.12
N MET A 380 -21.21 19.74 3.73
CA MET A 380 -22.16 19.54 4.84
C MET A 380 -23.52 19.01 4.39
N THR A 381 -23.98 19.40 3.19
CA THR A 381 -25.30 19.01 2.67
C THR A 381 -25.27 17.68 1.93
N LEU A 382 -24.14 17.30 1.31
CA LEU A 382 -24.01 16.07 0.54
C LEU A 382 -24.41 14.79 1.31
N PRO A 383 -24.03 14.59 2.59
CA PRO A 383 -24.39 13.38 3.33
C PRO A 383 -25.88 13.30 3.62
N ILE A 384 -26.52 14.44 3.85
CA ILE A 384 -27.97 14.55 4.05
C ILE A 384 -28.70 14.15 2.76
N ILE A 385 -28.23 14.67 1.61
CA ILE A 385 -28.78 14.32 0.30
C ILE A 385 -28.60 12.82 0.02
N GLN A 386 -27.39 12.27 0.23
CA GLN A 386 -27.11 10.86 0.03
C GLN A 386 -27.98 9.95 0.90
N PHE A 387 -28.12 10.29 2.18
CA PHE A 387 -28.96 9.52 3.11
C PHE A 387 -30.45 9.64 2.77
N SER A 388 -30.91 10.82 2.34
CA SER A 388 -32.29 11.03 1.88
C SER A 388 -32.61 10.22 0.63
N VAL A 389 -31.70 10.21 -0.35
CA VAL A 389 -31.85 9.39 -1.56
C VAL A 389 -31.90 7.92 -1.18
N PHE A 390 -31.03 7.45 -0.28
CA PHE A 390 -31.07 6.08 0.21
C PHE A 390 -32.43 5.72 0.82
N TYR A 391 -32.95 6.55 1.74
CA TYR A 391 -34.21 6.27 2.44
C TYR A 391 -35.42 6.27 1.49
N VAL A 392 -35.44 7.16 0.50
CA VAL A 392 -36.53 7.23 -0.50
C VAL A 392 -36.46 6.08 -1.51
N THR A 393 -35.26 5.59 -1.85
CA THR A 393 -35.08 4.62 -2.93
C THR A 393 -35.01 3.16 -2.47
N VAL A 394 -34.51 2.88 -1.26
CA VAL A 394 -34.22 1.51 -0.79
C VAL A 394 -35.15 1.13 0.35
N GLY A 395 -36.07 0.18 0.12
CA GLY A 395 -36.57 -0.68 1.19
C GLY A 395 -38.02 -0.49 1.68
N HIS A 396 -38.87 0.22 0.95
CA HIS A 396 -40.32 0.11 1.16
C HIS A 396 -40.87 -1.18 0.53
N ALA A 397 -41.85 -1.80 1.18
CA ALA A 397 -42.54 -2.95 0.63
C ALA A 397 -43.22 -2.58 -0.71
N PRO A 398 -43.14 -3.42 -1.75
CA PRO A 398 -43.70 -3.08 -3.06
C PRO A 398 -45.22 -2.98 -2.99
N THR A 399 -45.74 -1.80 -3.32
CA THR A 399 -47.18 -1.49 -3.44
C THR A 399 -47.60 -1.44 -4.90
N HIS A 400 -48.89 -1.66 -5.19
CA HIS A 400 -49.48 -1.59 -6.54
C HIS A 400 -48.96 -2.64 -7.53
N LEU A 401 -48.69 -3.85 -7.05
CA LEU A 401 -48.33 -4.98 -7.92
C LEU A 401 -49.53 -5.41 -8.76
N ASN A 402 -49.36 -5.53 -10.08
CA ASN A 402 -50.38 -6.05 -10.98
C ASN A 402 -50.41 -7.59 -10.93
N ILE A 403 -51.55 -8.17 -10.58
CA ILE A 403 -51.78 -9.61 -10.55
C ILE A 403 -52.95 -9.96 -11.47
N GLY A 404 -52.74 -10.89 -12.40
CA GLY A 404 -53.80 -11.47 -13.21
C GLY A 404 -54.68 -12.41 -12.38
N VAL A 405 -55.99 -12.33 -12.50
CA VAL A 405 -56.92 -13.20 -11.76
C VAL A 405 -57.88 -13.87 -12.72
N VAL A 406 -57.93 -15.20 -12.68
CA VAL A 406 -58.93 -16.02 -13.36
C VAL A 406 -59.74 -16.70 -12.28
N ASN A 407 -61.00 -16.29 -12.12
CA ASN A 407 -61.91 -16.87 -11.15
C ASN A 407 -63.08 -17.55 -11.86
N TYR A 408 -63.02 -18.88 -12.00
CA TYR A 408 -64.08 -19.67 -12.63
C TYR A 408 -65.31 -19.87 -11.71
N GLU A 409 -65.23 -19.48 -10.43
CA GLU A 409 -66.35 -19.55 -9.48
C GLU A 409 -67.16 -18.24 -9.42
N SER A 410 -66.54 -17.09 -9.72
CA SER A 410 -67.21 -15.79 -9.72
C SER A 410 -66.75 -14.88 -10.86
N ASN A 411 -67.70 -14.41 -11.69
CA ASN A 411 -67.46 -13.50 -12.82
C ASN A 411 -67.21 -12.03 -12.39
N GLY A 412 -66.56 -11.80 -11.25
CA GLY A 412 -66.06 -10.48 -10.87
C GLY A 412 -67.09 -9.43 -10.40
N THR A 413 -68.32 -9.81 -10.06
CA THR A 413 -69.31 -8.89 -9.47
C THR A 413 -69.50 -9.15 -7.97
N GLU A 414 -69.38 -8.08 -7.17
CA GLU A 414 -69.54 -7.91 -5.71
C GLU A 414 -69.52 -9.18 -4.83
N CYS A 415 -68.50 -9.29 -3.97
CA CYS A 415 -68.41 -10.37 -2.98
C CYS A 415 -69.45 -10.17 -1.86
N SER A 416 -70.07 -11.26 -1.43
CA SER A 416 -70.93 -11.26 -0.23
C SER A 416 -70.07 -11.48 1.01
N PRO A 417 -70.40 -10.84 2.16
CA PRO A 417 -69.62 -10.96 3.39
C PRO A 417 -69.55 -12.41 3.84
N ILE A 418 -68.40 -12.82 4.40
CA ILE A 418 -68.12 -14.19 4.86
C ILE A 418 -69.28 -14.75 5.70
N SER A 419 -69.82 -15.89 5.28
CA SER A 419 -70.84 -16.66 6.01
C SER A 419 -70.73 -18.15 5.66
N CYS A 420 -71.20 -19.02 6.57
CA CYS A 420 -70.97 -20.46 6.46
C CYS A 420 -71.83 -21.14 5.39
N ASN A 421 -73.04 -20.64 5.13
CA ASN A 421 -74.01 -21.33 4.27
C ASN A 421 -73.95 -20.91 2.81
N ASN A 422 -73.85 -19.62 2.48
CA ASN A 422 -74.00 -19.13 1.09
C ASN A 422 -73.00 -18.02 0.71
N THR A 423 -71.70 -18.30 0.76
CA THR A 423 -70.68 -17.39 0.20
C THR A 423 -69.79 -18.08 -0.81
N LYS A 424 -69.41 -17.34 -1.86
CA LYS A 424 -68.32 -17.71 -2.75
C LYS A 424 -67.00 -17.39 -2.06
N LEU A 425 -66.36 -18.41 -1.51
CA LEU A 425 -65.13 -18.27 -0.71
C LEU A 425 -63.94 -17.74 -1.56
N SER A 426 -63.93 -18.00 -2.87
CA SER A 426 -62.93 -17.45 -3.79
C SER A 426 -62.90 -15.92 -3.82
N CYS A 427 -64.07 -15.28 -3.73
CA CYS A 427 -64.22 -13.84 -3.81
C CYS A 427 -63.66 -13.18 -2.54
N ASN A 428 -63.98 -13.75 -1.37
CA ASN A 428 -63.53 -13.25 -0.07
C ASN A 428 -62.00 -13.31 0.06
N PHE A 429 -61.36 -14.41 -0.38
CA PHE A 429 -59.89 -14.48 -0.40
C PHE A 429 -59.25 -13.33 -1.21
N LEU A 430 -59.83 -12.98 -2.37
CA LEU A 430 -59.33 -11.89 -3.20
C LEU A 430 -59.50 -10.51 -2.53
N GLU A 431 -60.49 -10.32 -1.65
CA GLU A 431 -60.63 -9.08 -0.87
C GLU A 431 -59.50 -8.91 0.16
N TYR A 432 -59.14 -9.97 0.91
CA TYR A 432 -57.98 -9.93 1.82
C TYR A 432 -56.65 -9.69 1.08
N LEU A 433 -56.57 -10.07 -0.20
CA LEU A 433 -55.41 -9.75 -1.03
C LEU A 433 -55.43 -8.28 -1.52
N LYS A 434 -56.62 -7.74 -1.78
CA LYS A 434 -56.83 -6.33 -2.16
C LYS A 434 -56.42 -5.36 -1.05
N GLU A 435 -56.62 -5.75 0.21
CA GLU A 435 -56.17 -4.98 1.39
C GLU A 435 -54.65 -4.80 1.45
N LYS A 436 -53.86 -5.63 0.75
CA LYS A 436 -52.40 -5.48 0.64
C LYS A 436 -51.96 -4.50 -0.48
N HIS A 437 -52.85 -3.62 -0.95
CA HIS A 437 -52.60 -2.63 -2.01
C HIS A 437 -52.13 -3.23 -3.34
N VAL A 438 -52.72 -4.34 -3.75
CA VAL A 438 -52.43 -5.05 -5.00
C VAL A 438 -53.49 -4.73 -6.05
N ASN A 439 -53.07 -4.54 -7.31
CA ASN A 439 -53.97 -4.31 -8.44
C ASN A 439 -54.35 -5.64 -9.10
N MET A 440 -55.61 -6.03 -9.00
CA MET A 440 -56.09 -7.27 -9.62
C MET A 440 -56.69 -7.00 -11.00
N ILE A 441 -56.16 -7.69 -12.03
CA ILE A 441 -56.59 -7.58 -13.42
C ILE A 441 -57.32 -8.88 -13.80
N PRO A 442 -58.63 -8.85 -14.08
CA PRO A 442 -59.37 -10.06 -14.42
C PRO A 442 -59.04 -10.56 -15.82
N TYR A 443 -58.96 -11.88 -16.01
CA TYR A 443 -58.78 -12.57 -17.29
C TYR A 443 -59.83 -13.67 -17.47
N GLU A 444 -60.29 -13.87 -18.71
CA GLU A 444 -61.33 -14.86 -19.04
C GLU A 444 -60.80 -16.31 -19.15
N SER A 445 -59.50 -16.48 -19.42
CA SER A 445 -58.88 -17.80 -19.65
C SER A 445 -57.57 -17.94 -18.88
N GLU A 446 -57.30 -19.14 -18.36
CA GLU A 446 -56.02 -19.52 -17.79
C GLU A 446 -54.85 -19.23 -18.75
N THR A 447 -55.01 -19.54 -20.04
CA THR A 447 -53.98 -19.32 -21.05
C THR A 447 -53.66 -17.84 -21.26
N SER A 448 -54.66 -16.95 -21.23
CA SER A 448 -54.44 -15.51 -21.40
C SER A 448 -53.82 -14.88 -20.15
N ALA A 449 -54.18 -15.37 -18.97
CA ALA A 449 -53.59 -14.94 -17.71
C ALA A 449 -52.12 -15.37 -17.58
N VAL A 450 -51.79 -16.63 -17.86
CA VAL A 450 -50.40 -17.11 -17.86
C VAL A 450 -49.58 -16.38 -18.93
N TYR A 451 -50.15 -16.15 -20.12
CA TYR A 451 -49.49 -15.37 -21.17
C TYR A 451 -49.21 -13.91 -20.75
N SER A 452 -50.05 -13.33 -19.90
CA SER A 452 -49.80 -11.98 -19.35
C SER A 452 -48.57 -11.94 -18.42
N VAL A 453 -48.32 -13.03 -17.67
CA VAL A 453 -47.13 -13.17 -16.82
C VAL A 453 -45.89 -13.39 -17.69
N ASP A 454 -45.98 -14.25 -18.70
CA ASP A 454 -44.89 -14.50 -19.66
C ASP A 454 -44.46 -13.23 -20.43
N ARG A 455 -45.42 -12.33 -20.68
CA ARG A 455 -45.15 -11.01 -21.30
C ARG A 455 -44.73 -9.92 -20.32
N GLY A 456 -44.67 -10.19 -19.01
CA GLY A 456 -44.34 -9.21 -17.98
C GLY A 456 -45.40 -8.11 -17.79
N LEU A 457 -46.65 -8.34 -18.21
CA LEU A 457 -47.76 -7.41 -17.99
C LEU A 457 -48.32 -7.51 -16.57
N THR A 458 -48.25 -8.70 -15.97
CA THR A 458 -48.58 -8.98 -14.57
C THR A 458 -47.41 -9.73 -13.91
N TYR A 459 -47.19 -9.50 -12.61
CA TYR A 459 -46.12 -10.16 -11.86
C TYR A 459 -46.47 -11.60 -11.46
N ALA A 460 -47.76 -11.91 -11.45
CA ALA A 460 -48.29 -13.24 -11.23
C ALA A 460 -49.72 -13.35 -11.74
N CYS A 461 -50.18 -14.59 -11.93
CA CYS A 461 -51.57 -14.88 -12.09
C CYS A 461 -52.06 -15.90 -11.04
N ILE A 462 -53.30 -15.70 -10.60
CA ILE A 462 -54.03 -16.56 -9.66
C ILE A 462 -55.16 -17.21 -10.44
N ILE A 463 -55.22 -18.54 -10.41
CA ILE A 463 -56.25 -19.33 -11.07
C ILE A 463 -57.03 -20.08 -10.00
N ILE A 464 -58.32 -19.79 -9.94
CA ILE A 464 -59.29 -20.44 -9.06
C ILE A 464 -60.22 -21.28 -9.92
N LYS A 465 -60.21 -22.60 -9.70
CA LYS A 465 -61.01 -23.57 -10.48
C LYS A 465 -62.50 -23.48 -10.11
N GLU A 466 -63.33 -24.11 -10.93
CA GLU A 466 -64.78 -24.21 -10.75
C GLU A 466 -65.14 -24.88 -9.41
N ASN A 467 -66.29 -24.57 -8.81
CA ASN A 467 -66.75 -25.22 -7.56
C ASN A 467 -65.75 -25.18 -6.38
N TYR A 468 -64.84 -24.20 -6.34
CA TYR A 468 -63.79 -24.05 -5.31
C TYR A 468 -64.34 -24.08 -3.88
N THR A 469 -65.43 -23.37 -3.61
CA THR A 469 -66.09 -23.30 -2.29
C THR A 469 -66.55 -24.67 -1.81
N MET A 470 -67.19 -25.46 -2.68
CA MET A 470 -67.68 -26.80 -2.32
C MET A 470 -66.52 -27.75 -2.04
N ALA A 471 -65.49 -27.73 -2.90
CA ALA A 471 -64.30 -28.55 -2.73
C ALA A 471 -63.52 -28.18 -1.46
N LEU A 472 -63.40 -26.88 -1.15
CA LEU A 472 -62.71 -26.39 0.05
C LEU A 472 -63.44 -26.79 1.34
N LYS A 473 -64.78 -26.68 1.37
CA LYS A 473 -65.60 -27.16 2.51
C LYS A 473 -65.44 -28.68 2.70
N SER A 474 -65.58 -29.45 1.62
CA SER A 474 -65.40 -30.92 1.65
C SER A 474 -64.00 -31.31 2.14
N ARG A 475 -62.96 -30.56 1.74
CA ARG A 475 -61.59 -30.75 2.21
C ARG A 475 -61.44 -30.54 3.72
N PHE A 476 -62.12 -29.56 4.31
CA PHE A 476 -62.13 -29.33 5.76
C PHE A 476 -62.94 -30.37 6.53
N GLU A 477 -64.10 -30.78 6.02
CA GLU A 477 -64.99 -31.74 6.66
C GLU A 477 -64.44 -33.18 6.62
N LYS A 478 -63.96 -33.63 5.45
CA LYS A 478 -63.45 -35.00 5.26
C LYS A 478 -62.01 -35.16 5.76
N TRP A 479 -61.26 -34.07 5.91
CA TRP A 479 -59.85 -33.99 6.36
C TRP A 479 -58.94 -35.05 5.75
N ARG A 480 -58.87 -36.25 6.37
CA ARG A 480 -58.00 -37.37 5.99
C ARG A 480 -58.60 -38.27 4.89
N ARG A 481 -59.89 -38.11 4.60
CA ARG A 481 -60.66 -38.87 3.61
C ARG A 481 -61.10 -38.02 2.42
N ALA A 482 -60.48 -36.87 2.20
CA ALA A 482 -60.81 -36.01 1.07
C ALA A 482 -60.45 -36.71 -0.26
N ASP A 483 -61.35 -36.66 -1.23
CA ASP A 483 -61.16 -37.26 -2.55
C ASP A 483 -60.17 -36.44 -3.38
N ASN A 484 -59.49 -37.06 -4.36
CA ASN A 484 -58.55 -36.34 -5.23
C ASN A 484 -59.19 -35.15 -5.97
N TRP A 485 -60.48 -35.25 -6.30
CA TRP A 485 -61.27 -34.15 -6.85
C TRP A 485 -61.36 -32.97 -5.88
N ASP A 486 -61.72 -33.24 -4.62
CA ASP A 486 -61.83 -32.20 -3.58
C ASP A 486 -60.48 -31.52 -3.32
N LEU A 487 -59.37 -32.25 -3.42
CA LEU A 487 -58.02 -31.69 -3.28
C LEU A 487 -57.62 -30.81 -4.48
N LEU A 488 -57.95 -31.21 -5.71
CA LEU A 488 -57.59 -30.49 -6.92
C LEU A 488 -58.38 -29.18 -7.05
N TYR A 489 -59.71 -29.24 -6.90
CA TYR A 489 -60.59 -28.07 -7.08
C TYR A 489 -60.57 -27.09 -5.91
N SER A 490 -60.06 -27.49 -4.74
CA SER A 490 -59.82 -26.59 -3.59
C SER A 490 -58.43 -25.97 -3.57
N THR A 491 -57.57 -26.26 -4.56
CA THR A 491 -56.21 -25.72 -4.62
C THR A 491 -56.20 -24.50 -5.54
N ILE A 492 -55.70 -23.38 -5.03
CA ILE A 492 -55.46 -22.16 -5.82
C ILE A 492 -54.11 -22.31 -6.53
N GLU A 493 -54.12 -22.24 -7.85
CA GLU A 493 -52.91 -22.28 -8.67
C GLU A 493 -52.36 -20.86 -8.84
N VAL A 494 -51.06 -20.68 -8.59
CA VAL A 494 -50.42 -19.37 -8.72
C VAL A 494 -49.16 -19.50 -9.57
N TYR A 495 -49.17 -18.86 -10.73
CA TYR A 495 -47.98 -18.72 -11.58
C TYR A 495 -47.38 -17.35 -11.31
N ARG A 496 -46.10 -17.30 -10.95
CA ARG A 496 -45.40 -16.07 -10.57
C ARG A 496 -44.19 -15.90 -11.44
N ASP A 497 -43.92 -14.67 -11.85
CA ASP A 497 -42.64 -14.31 -12.45
C ASP A 497 -41.57 -14.28 -11.35
N VAL A 498 -40.53 -15.10 -11.50
CA VAL A 498 -39.40 -15.20 -10.55
C VAL A 498 -38.16 -14.46 -11.07
N SER A 499 -38.25 -13.80 -12.23
CA SER A 499 -37.18 -12.98 -12.81
C SER A 499 -36.77 -11.84 -11.86
N VAL A 500 -37.73 -11.31 -11.10
CA VAL A 500 -37.48 -10.37 -10.00
C VAL A 500 -37.72 -11.08 -8.66
N LYS A 501 -36.63 -11.63 -8.08
CA LYS A 501 -36.68 -12.48 -6.87
C LYS A 501 -37.38 -11.81 -5.68
N ASP A 502 -37.15 -10.51 -5.47
CA ASP A 502 -37.71 -9.79 -4.33
C ASP A 502 -39.23 -9.66 -4.43
N VAL A 503 -39.72 -9.18 -5.58
CA VAL A 503 -41.16 -9.08 -5.87
C VAL A 503 -41.83 -10.45 -5.76
N ALA A 504 -41.22 -11.50 -6.33
CA ALA A 504 -41.75 -12.86 -6.24
C ALA A 504 -41.84 -13.38 -4.80
N SER A 505 -40.88 -13.02 -3.95
CA SER A 505 -40.81 -13.42 -2.54
C SER A 505 -41.83 -12.68 -1.67
N PHE A 506 -41.94 -11.35 -1.82
CA PHE A 506 -42.97 -10.55 -1.18
C PHE A 506 -44.37 -10.99 -1.60
N LEU A 507 -44.57 -11.27 -2.88
CA LEU A 507 -45.85 -11.74 -3.38
C LEU A 507 -46.23 -13.11 -2.79
N LYS A 508 -45.24 -14.01 -2.62
CA LYS A 508 -45.46 -15.26 -1.88
C LYS A 508 -45.99 -14.95 -0.49
N LEU A 509 -45.29 -14.09 0.24
CA LEU A 509 -45.65 -13.75 1.61
C LEU A 509 -47.06 -13.15 1.70
N TYR A 510 -47.41 -12.23 0.81
CA TYR A 510 -48.75 -11.63 0.76
C TYR A 510 -49.84 -12.67 0.50
N LEU A 511 -49.64 -13.59 -0.45
CA LEU A 511 -50.61 -14.64 -0.74
C LEU A 511 -50.82 -15.58 0.46
N TYR A 512 -49.74 -16.00 1.12
CA TYR A 512 -49.85 -16.87 2.30
C TYR A 512 -50.47 -16.15 3.49
N ASP A 513 -50.05 -14.91 3.79
CA ASP A 513 -50.56 -14.12 4.91
C ASP A 513 -52.07 -13.81 4.72
N SER A 514 -52.46 -13.32 3.54
CA SER A 514 -53.87 -13.06 3.21
C SER A 514 -54.70 -14.35 3.24
N PHE A 515 -54.17 -15.50 2.82
CA PHE A 515 -54.90 -16.77 2.87
C PHE A 515 -55.11 -17.27 4.29
N VAL A 516 -54.10 -17.16 5.16
CA VAL A 516 -54.20 -17.57 6.57
C VAL A 516 -55.21 -16.70 7.32
N LEU A 517 -55.21 -15.38 7.09
CA LEU A 517 -56.19 -14.46 7.67
C LEU A 517 -57.61 -14.80 7.19
N PHE A 518 -57.80 -14.95 5.88
CA PHE A 518 -59.06 -15.35 5.26
C PHE A 518 -59.64 -16.63 5.89
N ILE A 519 -58.83 -17.68 6.01
CA ILE A 519 -59.30 -18.96 6.56
C ILE A 519 -59.54 -18.86 8.08
N SER A 520 -58.71 -18.13 8.82
CA SER A 520 -58.91 -17.91 10.26
C SER A 520 -60.25 -17.24 10.55
N ASP A 521 -60.61 -16.22 9.76
CA ASP A 521 -61.88 -15.51 9.89
C ASP A 521 -63.06 -16.36 9.43
N TYR A 522 -62.89 -17.17 8.37
CA TYR A 522 -63.92 -18.14 7.95
C TYR A 522 -64.22 -19.17 9.05
N LEU A 523 -63.20 -19.71 9.71
CA LEU A 523 -63.40 -20.64 10.83
C LEU A 523 -64.06 -19.97 12.05
N ASP A 524 -63.76 -18.70 12.30
CA ASP A 524 -64.39 -17.92 13.38
C ASP A 524 -65.90 -17.80 13.18
N VAL A 525 -66.29 -17.36 11.99
CA VAL A 525 -67.70 -17.14 11.62
C VAL A 525 -68.48 -18.46 11.64
N CYS A 526 -67.80 -19.59 11.43
CA CYS A 526 -68.41 -20.92 11.49
C CYS A 526 -68.30 -21.63 12.84
N GLU A 527 -67.90 -20.92 13.90
CA GLU A 527 -67.74 -21.45 15.27
C GLU A 527 -66.82 -22.68 15.33
N MET A 528 -65.88 -22.78 14.37
CA MET A 528 -64.88 -23.83 14.31
C MET A 528 -63.63 -23.41 15.07
N ASN A 529 -62.88 -24.39 15.61
CA ASN A 529 -61.69 -24.08 16.39
C ASN A 529 -60.58 -23.46 15.52
N LYS A 530 -60.30 -22.17 15.72
CA LYS A 530 -59.23 -21.42 15.04
C LYS A 530 -57.84 -22.02 15.26
N ASP A 531 -57.63 -22.68 16.39
CA ASP A 531 -56.33 -23.29 16.73
C ASP A 531 -56.02 -24.51 15.87
N ALA A 532 -57.00 -25.08 15.16
CA ALA A 532 -56.78 -26.17 14.22
C ALA A 532 -55.96 -25.75 12.98
N LEU A 533 -55.91 -24.44 12.68
CA LEU A 533 -55.20 -23.87 11.53
C LEU A 533 -53.93 -23.11 11.90
N LYS A 534 -53.70 -22.87 13.19
CA LYS A 534 -52.39 -22.39 13.65
C LYS A 534 -51.36 -23.45 13.30
N LEU A 535 -50.39 -23.07 12.47
CA LEU A 535 -49.18 -23.86 12.30
C LEU A 535 -48.64 -24.17 13.71
N PRO A 536 -48.13 -25.39 13.99
CA PRO A 536 -47.55 -25.76 15.28
C PRO A 536 -46.18 -25.07 15.49
N ILE A 537 -46.10 -23.79 15.13
CA ILE A 537 -44.97 -22.89 15.17
C ILE A 537 -45.52 -21.58 15.74
N GLN A 538 -45.26 -21.34 17.02
CA GLN A 538 -45.65 -20.10 17.69
C GLN A 538 -44.52 -19.08 17.57
N TRP A 539 -44.76 -18.03 16.80
CA TRP A 539 -43.85 -16.89 16.74
C TRP A 539 -44.03 -16.02 17.98
N ASN A 540 -43.11 -16.16 18.92
CA ASN A 540 -43.00 -15.25 20.06
C ASN A 540 -42.59 -13.85 19.58
N PRO A 541 -42.84 -12.78 20.37
CA PRO A 541 -42.35 -11.44 20.03
C PRO A 541 -40.85 -11.48 19.72
N PRO A 542 -40.40 -10.77 18.67
CA PRO A 542 -39.00 -10.82 18.23
C PRO A 542 -38.09 -10.27 19.33
N VAL A 543 -36.90 -10.89 19.48
CA VAL A 543 -35.88 -10.45 20.45
C VAL A 543 -35.33 -9.06 20.09
N TYR A 544 -35.17 -8.80 18.78
CA TYR A 544 -34.73 -7.53 18.22
C TYR A 544 -35.67 -7.10 17.08
N GLY A 545 -35.96 -5.81 16.96
CA GLY A 545 -36.87 -5.27 15.94
C GLY A 545 -38.33 -5.18 16.40
N ASN A 546 -39.23 -4.83 15.48
CA ASN A 546 -40.69 -4.88 15.64
C ASN A 546 -41.26 -6.06 14.82
N ARG A 547 -42.55 -6.39 15.01
CA ARG A 547 -43.19 -7.50 14.25
C ARG A 547 -43.30 -7.26 12.74
N SER A 548 -43.22 -6.01 12.31
CA SER A 548 -43.19 -5.58 10.91
C SER A 548 -42.14 -4.48 10.78
N THR A 549 -40.90 -4.84 10.47
CA THR A 549 -39.81 -3.89 10.19
C THR A 549 -39.55 -3.85 8.70
N ASP A 550 -39.51 -2.66 8.12
CA ASP A 550 -39.12 -2.47 6.74
C ASP A 550 -37.63 -2.74 6.54
N PHE A 551 -37.25 -3.05 5.31
CA PHE A 551 -35.85 -3.29 4.96
C PHE A 551 -34.99 -2.02 5.15
N THR A 552 -35.60 -0.83 5.03
CA THR A 552 -34.99 0.47 5.34
C THR A 552 -34.36 0.51 6.73
N GLU A 553 -35.08 0.06 7.76
CA GLU A 553 -34.63 0.09 9.16
C GLU A 553 -33.41 -0.81 9.38
N PHE A 554 -33.33 -1.92 8.64
CA PHE A 554 -32.20 -2.84 8.69
C PHE A 554 -30.96 -2.29 7.97
N ALA A 555 -31.14 -1.73 6.77
CA ALA A 555 -30.02 -1.30 5.92
C ALA A 555 -29.49 0.11 6.24
N ALA A 556 -30.29 0.97 6.90
CA ALA A 556 -29.92 2.36 7.21
C ALA A 556 -28.63 2.52 8.02
N PRO A 557 -28.35 1.73 9.08
CA PRO A 557 -27.09 1.84 9.82
C PRO A 557 -25.85 1.57 8.94
N GLY A 558 -25.93 0.59 8.05
CA GLY A 558 -24.85 0.27 7.11
C GLY A 558 -24.61 1.39 6.08
N ALA A 559 -25.70 1.97 5.55
CA ALA A 559 -25.61 3.13 4.66
C ALA A 559 -24.99 4.35 5.37
N LEU A 560 -25.39 4.65 6.61
CA LEU A 560 -24.82 5.74 7.40
C LEU A 560 -23.32 5.56 7.67
N MET A 561 -22.90 4.34 8.02
CA MET A 561 -21.49 4.04 8.27
C MET A 561 -20.64 4.16 7.00
N THR A 562 -21.15 3.70 5.85
CA THR A 562 -20.43 3.81 4.57
C THR A 562 -20.33 5.25 4.08
N ILE A 563 -21.41 6.03 4.17
CA ILE A 563 -21.41 7.46 3.81
C ILE A 563 -20.37 8.22 4.64
N THR A 564 -20.37 8.03 5.98
CA THR A 564 -19.44 8.73 6.87
C THR A 564 -17.97 8.34 6.63
N PHE A 565 -17.70 7.05 6.41
CA PHE A 565 -16.35 6.55 6.10
C PHE A 565 -15.80 7.13 4.79
N PHE A 566 -16.56 7.06 3.70
CA PHE A 566 -16.05 7.48 2.39
C PHE A 566 -15.99 8.99 2.22
N LEU A 567 -16.89 9.74 2.87
CA LEU A 567 -16.83 11.18 2.88
C LEU A 567 -15.56 11.69 3.58
N SER A 568 -15.28 11.17 4.79
CA SER A 568 -14.07 11.53 5.54
C SER A 568 -12.79 11.11 4.82
N ALA A 569 -12.77 9.95 4.17
CA ALA A 569 -11.65 9.49 3.33
C ALA A 569 -11.44 10.37 2.09
N GLY A 570 -12.52 10.80 1.43
CA GLY A 570 -12.44 11.67 0.26
C GLY A 570 -11.87 13.05 0.58
N LEU A 571 -12.36 13.67 1.66
CA LEU A 571 -11.93 15.00 2.09
C LEU A 571 -10.43 15.04 2.44
N THR A 572 -9.98 14.11 3.28
CA THR A 572 -8.56 13.96 3.65
C THR A 572 -7.66 13.78 2.45
N THR A 573 -8.05 12.90 1.53
CA THR A 573 -7.25 12.58 0.35
C THR A 573 -7.05 13.80 -0.54
N VAL A 574 -8.13 14.54 -0.81
CA VAL A 574 -8.08 15.73 -1.67
C VAL A 574 -7.29 16.85 -0.99
N ALA A 575 -7.54 17.13 0.30
CA ALA A 575 -6.83 18.17 1.03
C ALA A 575 -5.31 17.93 1.05
N MET A 576 -4.88 16.69 1.30
CA MET A 576 -3.46 16.34 1.33
C MET A 576 -2.79 16.39 -0.06
N LEU A 577 -3.51 15.98 -1.11
CA LEU A 577 -2.98 16.03 -2.49
C LEU A 577 -2.81 17.47 -3.00
N ILE A 578 -3.74 18.37 -2.68
CA ILE A 578 -3.64 19.79 -3.05
C ILE A 578 -2.40 20.42 -2.40
N GLU A 579 -2.21 20.25 -1.09
CA GLU A 579 -1.05 20.83 -0.39
C GLU A 579 0.30 20.30 -0.92
N ARG A 580 0.31 19.05 -1.37
CA ARG A 580 1.49 18.41 -1.93
C ARG A 580 1.79 18.89 -3.34
N ASN A 581 0.76 19.03 -4.18
CA ASN A 581 0.90 19.40 -5.59
C ASN A 581 1.18 20.90 -5.79
N GLU A 582 0.79 21.76 -4.84
CA GLU A 582 1.08 23.21 -4.88
C GLU A 582 2.43 23.59 -4.24
N GLY A 583 3.25 22.61 -3.82
CA GLY A 583 4.56 22.84 -3.20
C GLY A 583 4.52 23.41 -1.77
N ILE A 584 3.33 23.63 -1.21
CA ILE A 584 3.13 24.22 0.12
C ILE A 584 3.62 23.28 1.23
N LEU A 585 3.41 21.97 1.04
CA LEU A 585 3.92 20.95 1.94
C LEU A 585 5.45 21.02 2.07
N GLU A 586 6.15 21.17 0.95
CA GLU A 586 7.61 21.21 0.93
C GLU A 586 8.14 22.41 1.70
N ARG A 587 7.55 23.58 1.44
CA ARG A 587 7.88 24.83 2.11
C ARG A 587 7.72 24.74 3.63
N SER A 588 6.61 24.16 4.09
CA SER A 588 6.33 24.00 5.52
C SER A 588 7.33 23.04 6.19
N LEU A 589 7.70 21.94 5.52
CA LEU A 589 8.67 20.97 6.01
C LEU A 589 10.07 21.58 6.15
N VAL A 590 10.51 22.44 5.22
CA VAL A 590 11.83 23.10 5.30
C VAL A 590 11.95 24.02 6.52
N MET A 591 10.88 24.75 6.86
CA MET A 591 10.82 25.62 8.04
C MET A 591 10.82 24.86 9.39
N GLY A 592 10.87 23.51 9.35
CA GLY A 592 10.94 22.67 10.53
C GLY A 592 9.61 22.11 11.00
N VAL A 593 8.51 22.29 10.26
CA VAL A 593 7.25 21.58 10.56
C VAL A 593 7.47 20.10 10.34
N THR A 594 7.06 19.26 11.29
CA THR A 594 7.17 17.81 11.14
C THR A 594 5.98 17.25 10.37
N ALA A 595 6.17 16.15 9.63
CA ALA A 595 5.07 15.48 8.94
C ALA A 595 3.94 15.08 9.91
N ILE A 596 4.29 14.71 11.15
CA ILE A 596 3.33 14.35 12.20
C ILE A 596 2.52 15.57 12.63
N GLU A 597 3.14 16.74 12.82
CA GLU A 597 2.41 17.99 13.14
C GLU A 597 1.41 18.35 12.05
N LEU A 598 1.79 18.19 10.78
CA LEU A 598 0.90 18.44 9.64
C LEU A 598 -0.27 17.46 9.60
N LEU A 599 -0.02 16.15 9.69
CA LEU A 599 -1.07 15.13 9.69
C LEU A 599 -2.03 15.30 10.86
N THR A 600 -1.51 15.50 12.07
CA THR A 600 -2.34 15.71 13.28
C THR A 600 -3.18 16.97 13.18
N SER A 601 -2.66 18.05 12.57
CA SER A 601 -3.44 19.26 12.35
C SER A 601 -4.64 19.05 11.41
N HIS A 602 -4.46 18.27 10.34
CA HIS A 602 -5.53 17.89 9.41
C HIS A 602 -6.60 17.04 10.09
N VAL A 603 -6.17 15.98 10.78
CA VAL A 603 -7.06 15.11 11.58
C VAL A 603 -7.91 15.93 12.55
N ILE A 604 -7.32 16.89 13.28
CA ILE A 604 -8.07 17.71 14.24
C ILE A 604 -9.13 18.58 13.55
N SER A 605 -8.77 19.28 12.46
CA SER A 605 -9.71 20.14 11.74
C SER A 605 -10.85 19.36 11.07
N GLU A 606 -10.53 18.21 10.46
CA GLU A 606 -11.51 17.40 9.74
C GLU A 606 -12.40 16.60 10.68
N PHE A 607 -11.88 16.17 11.83
CA PHE A 607 -12.70 15.53 12.87
C PHE A 607 -13.82 16.46 13.37
N VAL A 608 -13.56 17.76 13.49
CA VAL A 608 -14.58 18.75 13.85
C VAL A 608 -15.67 18.85 12.77
N VAL A 609 -15.28 18.93 11.49
CA VAL A 609 -16.21 18.93 10.36
C VAL A 609 -17.07 17.67 10.35
N MET A 610 -16.42 16.52 10.53
CA MET A 610 -17.07 15.21 10.54
C MET A 610 -18.10 15.07 11.68
N ILE A 611 -17.80 15.54 12.89
CA ILE A 611 -18.77 15.53 14.01
C ILE A 611 -20.01 16.34 13.64
N VAL A 612 -19.83 17.55 13.10
CA VAL A 612 -20.94 18.42 12.70
C VAL A 612 -21.80 17.75 11.63
N GLN A 613 -21.18 17.09 10.64
CA GLN A 613 -21.88 16.34 9.61
C GLN A 613 -22.67 15.16 10.18
N ILE A 614 -22.05 14.34 11.04
CA ILE A 614 -22.69 13.18 11.65
C ILE A 614 -23.92 13.61 12.44
N VAL A 615 -23.79 14.64 13.28
CA VAL A 615 -24.92 15.17 14.06
C VAL A 615 -26.01 15.68 13.13
N ALA A 616 -25.67 16.42 12.07
CA ALA A 616 -26.65 16.94 11.12
C ALA A 616 -27.43 15.82 10.41
N VAL A 617 -26.75 14.77 9.93
CA VAL A 617 -27.40 13.63 9.25
C VAL A 617 -28.29 12.85 10.21
N VAL A 618 -27.83 12.56 11.42
CA VAL A 618 -28.62 11.81 12.42
C VAL A 618 -29.85 12.60 12.86
N CYS A 619 -29.70 13.91 13.15
CA CYS A 619 -30.84 14.75 13.49
C CYS A 619 -31.85 14.86 12.34
N PHE A 620 -31.38 15.01 11.11
CA PHE A 620 -32.24 15.04 9.93
C PHE A 620 -32.97 13.70 9.73
N GLY A 621 -32.26 12.57 9.87
CA GLY A 621 -32.86 11.23 9.76
C GLY A 621 -33.96 10.97 10.79
N ILE A 622 -33.76 11.41 12.04
CA ILE A 622 -34.77 11.27 13.10
C ILE A 622 -35.99 12.17 12.84
N TYR A 623 -35.77 13.42 12.41
CA TYR A 623 -36.86 14.38 12.25
C TYR A 623 -37.67 14.20 10.96
N THR A 624 -37.02 13.86 9.84
CA THR A 624 -37.66 13.80 8.52
C THR A 624 -38.14 12.40 8.17
N PHE A 625 -37.41 11.36 8.58
CA PHE A 625 -37.68 9.97 8.19
C PHE A 625 -38.13 9.09 9.37
N GLU A 626 -38.35 9.68 10.55
CA GLU A 626 -38.78 8.98 11.77
C GLU A 626 -37.89 7.77 12.13
N MET A 627 -36.59 7.90 11.89
CA MET A 627 -35.64 6.79 12.10
C MET A 627 -35.69 6.27 13.54
N ALA A 628 -36.02 4.98 13.69
CA ALA A 628 -36.19 4.33 14.99
C ALA A 628 -34.85 4.18 15.74
N LEU A 629 -34.59 5.05 16.73
CA LEU A 629 -33.41 4.95 17.59
C LEU A 629 -33.70 4.09 18.82
N LYS A 630 -33.28 2.83 18.79
CA LYS A 630 -33.31 1.92 19.96
C LYS A 630 -31.95 1.90 20.65
N GLY A 631 -31.78 2.66 21.74
CA GLY A 631 -30.53 2.70 22.52
C GLY A 631 -30.08 4.12 22.87
N SER A 632 -28.79 4.29 23.19
CA SER A 632 -28.23 5.60 23.52
C SER A 632 -27.73 6.34 22.27
N LEU A 633 -28.17 7.59 22.10
CA LEU A 633 -27.71 8.47 21.01
C LEU A 633 -26.18 8.66 21.03
N PHE A 634 -25.59 8.70 22.23
CA PHE A 634 -24.14 8.83 22.40
C PHE A 634 -23.37 7.66 21.77
N LEU A 635 -23.85 6.42 21.93
CA LEU A 635 -23.18 5.25 21.36
C LEU A 635 -23.19 5.30 19.82
N LEU A 636 -24.31 5.70 19.23
CA LEU A 636 -24.41 5.91 17.78
C LEU A 636 -23.40 6.95 17.29
N LEU A 637 -23.39 8.14 17.91
CA LEU A 637 -22.46 9.21 17.55
C LEU A 637 -21.00 8.80 17.73
N ALA A 638 -20.68 8.03 18.78
CA ALA A 638 -19.34 7.51 19.02
C ALA A 638 -18.91 6.53 17.91
N ILE A 639 -19.74 5.53 17.58
CA ILE A 639 -19.45 4.56 16.53
C ILE A 639 -19.28 5.25 15.16
N MET A 640 -20.16 6.19 14.82
CA MET A 640 -20.05 6.94 13.57
C MET A 640 -18.78 7.80 13.54
N SER A 641 -18.39 8.39 14.67
CA SER A 641 -17.15 9.18 14.77
C SER A 641 -15.89 8.31 14.61
N PHE A 642 -15.89 7.10 15.17
CA PHE A 642 -14.82 6.13 14.98
C PHE A 642 -14.72 5.64 13.53
N SER A 643 -15.86 5.35 12.89
CA SER A 643 -15.92 5.00 11.47
C SER A 643 -15.33 6.11 10.58
N GLY A 644 -15.71 7.37 10.80
CA GLY A 644 -15.14 8.47 10.04
C GLY A 644 -13.66 8.73 10.36
N PHE A 645 -13.21 8.49 11.59
CA PHE A 645 -11.78 8.52 11.92
C PHE A 645 -11.00 7.46 11.14
N CYS A 646 -11.54 6.25 11.01
CA CYS A 646 -10.97 5.19 10.16
C CYS A 646 -10.94 5.60 8.68
N GLY A 647 -11.98 6.28 8.20
CA GLY A 647 -12.03 6.88 6.86
C GLY A 647 -10.89 7.88 6.63
N MET A 648 -10.61 8.74 7.59
CA MET A 648 -9.50 9.70 7.48
C MET A 648 -8.12 9.02 7.34
N TRP A 649 -7.86 7.96 8.12
CA TRP A 649 -6.61 7.18 7.96
C TRP A 649 -6.52 6.48 6.62
N TYR A 650 -7.64 5.95 6.13
CA TYR A 650 -7.71 5.38 4.80
C TYR A 650 -7.41 6.44 3.72
N GLY A 651 -7.92 7.65 3.87
CA GLY A 651 -7.61 8.75 2.95
C GLY A 651 -6.13 9.14 2.94
N PHE A 652 -5.47 9.17 4.11
CA PHE A 652 -4.01 9.36 4.14
C PHE A 652 -3.26 8.26 3.41
N ALA A 653 -3.66 6.99 3.58
CA ALA A 653 -3.07 5.87 2.85
C ALA A 653 -3.23 6.04 1.33
N VAL A 654 -4.42 6.41 0.86
CA VAL A 654 -4.67 6.69 -0.56
C VAL A 654 -3.83 7.87 -1.06
N SER A 655 -3.73 8.97 -0.31
CA SER A 655 -2.92 10.14 -0.66
C SER A 655 -1.42 9.86 -0.76
N SER A 656 -0.94 8.83 -0.06
CA SER A 656 0.46 8.39 -0.12
C SER A 656 0.74 7.52 -1.34
N ALA A 657 -0.24 6.76 -1.81
CA ALA A 657 -0.13 5.87 -2.97
C ALA A 657 -0.42 6.57 -4.30
N CYS A 658 -1.12 7.70 -4.26
CA CYS A 658 -1.55 8.45 -5.44
C CYS A 658 -0.80 9.76 -5.61
N ASP A 659 -0.58 10.13 -6.88
CA ASP A 659 -0.01 11.43 -7.22
C ASP A 659 -1.01 12.43 -7.78
N ARG A 660 -2.11 11.94 -8.35
CA ARG A 660 -3.16 12.76 -8.96
C ARG A 660 -4.47 12.58 -8.20
N GLU A 661 -5.25 13.65 -8.14
CA GLU A 661 -6.58 13.66 -7.52
C GLU A 661 -7.54 12.67 -8.21
N GLY A 662 -7.52 12.62 -9.56
CA GLY A 662 -8.36 11.69 -10.31
C GLY A 662 -8.05 10.21 -10.04
N THR A 663 -6.76 9.85 -9.91
CA THR A 663 -6.37 8.46 -9.57
C THR A 663 -6.82 8.08 -8.17
N ALA A 664 -6.74 9.01 -7.22
CA ALA A 664 -7.21 8.78 -5.86
C ALA A 664 -8.74 8.59 -5.81
N ALA A 665 -9.50 9.41 -6.55
CA ALA A 665 -10.96 9.26 -6.65
C ALA A 665 -11.38 7.88 -7.18
N TYR A 666 -10.66 7.35 -8.19
CA TYR A 666 -10.93 6.01 -8.72
C TYR A 666 -10.63 4.90 -7.71
N ILE A 667 -9.60 5.05 -6.87
CA ILE A 667 -9.32 4.07 -5.80
C ILE A 667 -10.41 4.11 -4.73
N LEU A 668 -10.84 5.30 -4.32
CA LEU A 668 -11.94 5.45 -3.36
C LEU A 668 -13.23 4.80 -3.91
N LEU A 669 -13.60 5.11 -5.15
CA LEU A 669 -14.77 4.53 -5.81
C LEU A 669 -14.63 3.00 -6.01
N GLY A 670 -13.45 2.53 -6.40
CA GLY A 670 -13.18 1.10 -6.56
C GLY A 670 -13.26 0.33 -5.24
N SER A 671 -12.88 0.96 -4.14
CA SER A 671 -13.00 0.38 -2.79
C SER A 671 -14.42 0.43 -2.20
N PHE A 672 -15.31 1.28 -2.74
CA PHE A 672 -16.68 1.43 -2.24
C PHE A 672 -17.50 0.15 -2.34
N PHE A 673 -17.57 -0.46 -3.52
CA PHE A 673 -18.41 -1.63 -3.78
C PHE A 673 -18.02 -2.87 -2.95
N PRO A 674 -16.72 -3.25 -2.84
CA PRO A 674 -16.33 -4.34 -1.96
C PRO A 674 -16.68 -4.06 -0.50
N MET A 675 -16.50 -2.82 -0.03
CA MET A 675 -16.73 -2.49 1.39
C MET A 675 -18.21 -2.56 1.78
N ILE A 676 -19.12 -2.09 0.91
CA ILE A 676 -20.56 -2.17 1.19
C ILE A 676 -21.09 -3.61 1.10
N LEU A 677 -20.52 -4.45 0.23
CA LEU A 677 -20.85 -5.88 0.17
C LEU A 677 -20.34 -6.63 1.41
N LEU A 678 -19.18 -6.22 1.94
CA LEU A 678 -18.56 -6.90 3.07
C LEU A 678 -19.18 -6.52 4.42
N CYS A 679 -19.73 -5.30 4.56
CA CYS A 679 -20.22 -4.75 5.82
C CYS A 679 -21.53 -5.38 6.34
N GLY A 680 -22.18 -6.24 5.56
CA GLY A 680 -23.38 -6.97 5.99
C GLY A 680 -24.71 -6.23 5.73
N ALA A 681 -24.67 -5.04 5.13
CA ALA A 681 -25.87 -4.24 4.86
C ALA A 681 -26.72 -4.81 3.69
N ILE A 682 -26.04 -5.31 2.64
CA ILE A 682 -26.69 -5.90 1.46
C ILE A 682 -26.83 -7.41 1.60
N TRP A 683 -25.78 -8.08 2.10
CA TRP A 683 -25.75 -9.54 2.21
C TRP A 683 -25.51 -9.96 3.66
N PRO A 684 -26.36 -10.82 4.25
CA PRO A 684 -26.18 -11.29 5.61
C PRO A 684 -24.82 -12.01 5.75
N ILE A 685 -24.17 -11.81 6.89
CA ILE A 685 -22.80 -12.27 7.09
C ILE A 685 -22.72 -13.80 7.07
N GLU A 686 -23.81 -14.44 7.51
CA GLU A 686 -23.99 -15.86 7.70
C GLU A 686 -24.14 -16.65 6.39
N GLU A 687 -24.54 -16.00 5.29
CA GLU A 687 -24.76 -16.67 4.00
C GLU A 687 -23.52 -16.72 3.10
N ARG A 688 -22.33 -16.36 3.62
CA ARG A 688 -21.09 -16.33 2.82
C ARG A 688 -20.40 -17.71 2.75
N ARG A 689 -19.88 -18.05 1.55
CA ARG A 689 -19.02 -19.23 1.33
C ARG A 689 -17.64 -19.04 1.98
N ALA A 690 -17.02 -20.15 2.40
CA ALA A 690 -15.73 -20.21 3.12
C ALA A 690 -14.57 -19.38 2.52
N PHE A 691 -14.51 -19.19 1.19
CA PHE A 691 -13.51 -18.34 0.53
C PHE A 691 -13.54 -16.86 1.00
N CYS A 692 -14.71 -16.37 1.42
CA CYS A 692 -14.87 -15.03 1.99
C CYS A 692 -14.61 -14.98 3.50
N GLU A 693 -14.70 -16.10 4.23
CA GLU A 693 -14.46 -16.12 5.69
C GLU A 693 -12.99 -15.86 6.04
N ASP A 694 -12.04 -16.36 5.25
CA ASP A 694 -10.61 -16.12 5.48
C ASP A 694 -10.20 -14.68 5.13
N ASN A 695 -10.72 -14.13 4.02
CA ASN A 695 -10.51 -12.72 3.67
C ASN A 695 -11.19 -11.79 4.68
N GLN A 696 -12.33 -12.17 5.27
CA GLN A 696 -13.03 -11.37 6.26
C GLN A 696 -12.47 -11.53 7.68
N ARG A 697 -11.89 -12.67 8.07
CA ARG A 697 -11.06 -12.73 9.29
C ARG A 697 -9.84 -11.82 9.21
N SER A 698 -9.43 -11.42 8.02
CA SER A 698 -8.41 -10.38 7.79
C SER A 698 -9.02 -8.96 7.69
N VAL A 699 -10.15 -8.78 7.00
CA VAL A 699 -10.78 -7.46 6.73
C VAL A 699 -11.74 -6.98 7.83
N ALA A 700 -12.55 -7.85 8.45
CA ALA A 700 -13.41 -7.52 9.59
C ALA A 700 -12.63 -7.47 10.92
N ARG A 701 -11.58 -8.30 11.09
CA ARG A 701 -10.54 -7.98 12.10
C ARG A 701 -9.85 -6.68 11.73
N GLY A 702 -9.60 -6.39 10.46
CA GLY A 702 -9.10 -5.09 10.00
C GLY A 702 -9.99 -3.92 10.45
N PHE A 703 -11.31 -4.03 10.33
CA PHE A 703 -12.24 -2.95 10.68
C PHE A 703 -12.43 -2.77 12.20
N ILE A 704 -12.52 -3.86 12.97
CA ILE A 704 -12.64 -3.78 14.45
C ILE A 704 -11.28 -3.58 15.14
N LEU A 705 -10.15 -4.02 14.54
CA LEU A 705 -8.80 -3.64 15.02
C LEU A 705 -8.35 -2.25 14.53
N MET A 706 -8.93 -1.67 13.47
CA MET A 706 -8.64 -0.28 13.09
C MET A 706 -9.02 0.69 14.22
N ASP A 707 -10.06 0.39 15.00
CA ASP A 707 -10.49 1.21 16.15
C ASP A 707 -9.59 1.11 17.41
N ALA A 708 -8.71 0.11 17.53
CA ALA A 708 -7.84 -0.06 18.71
C ALA A 708 -6.33 -0.15 18.40
N LYS A 709 -5.93 -0.43 17.16
CA LYS A 709 -4.52 -0.58 16.73
C LYS A 709 -4.22 0.08 15.38
N GLY A 710 -5.00 1.10 14.98
CA GLY A 710 -4.83 1.83 13.72
C GLY A 710 -3.45 2.47 13.49
N VAL A 711 -2.67 2.74 14.55
CA VAL A 711 -1.30 3.28 14.43
C VAL A 711 -0.28 2.21 14.00
N VAL A 712 -0.55 0.92 14.25
CA VAL A 712 0.37 -0.19 13.91
C VAL A 712 0.10 -0.73 12.50
N ALA A 713 -1.14 -0.70 12.03
CA ALA A 713 -1.50 -1.20 10.69
C ALA A 713 -0.91 -0.37 9.55
N VAL A 714 -0.72 0.94 9.74
CA VAL A 714 -0.02 1.80 8.76
C VAL A 714 1.47 1.45 8.65
N LEU A 715 2.09 0.93 9.73
CA LEU A 715 3.43 0.33 9.67
C LEU A 715 3.42 -1.04 8.95
N CYS A 716 2.34 -1.80 9.03
CA CYS A 716 2.22 -3.10 8.35
C CYS A 716 2.02 -2.98 6.83
N VAL A 717 1.38 -1.92 6.32
CA VAL A 717 1.27 -1.68 4.86
C VAL A 717 2.62 -1.31 4.25
N ILE A 718 3.54 -0.70 5.03
CA ILE A 718 4.95 -0.50 4.62
C ILE A 718 5.74 -1.82 4.69
N GLN A 719 5.29 -2.79 5.49
CA GLN A 719 5.89 -4.10 5.67
C GLN A 719 5.52 -5.12 4.57
N ALA A 720 4.52 -4.82 3.73
CA ALA A 720 4.20 -5.64 2.56
C ALA A 720 5.13 -5.38 1.36
N VAL A 721 5.93 -4.31 1.39
CA VAL A 721 6.87 -3.94 0.31
C VAL A 721 8.32 -4.32 0.62
N TYR A 722 8.62 -4.67 1.87
CA TYR A 722 9.88 -5.29 2.26
C TYR A 722 9.54 -6.60 2.93
N CYS A 723 9.93 -7.72 2.32
CA CYS A 723 9.81 -9.05 2.91
C CYS A 723 10.72 -9.09 4.16
N VAL A 724 10.25 -8.53 5.28
CA VAL A 724 10.97 -8.60 6.55
C VAL A 724 10.98 -10.07 6.91
N ILE A 725 12.18 -10.66 6.97
CA ILE A 725 12.37 -12.04 7.41
C ILE A 725 11.52 -12.25 8.68
N PRO A 726 10.56 -13.19 8.67
CA PRO A 726 9.73 -13.45 9.83
C PRO A 726 10.59 -13.69 11.07
N SER A 727 10.16 -13.17 12.21
CA SER A 727 10.96 -13.16 13.46
C SER A 727 11.41 -14.54 13.96
N TYR A 728 10.79 -15.61 13.46
CA TYR A 728 11.12 -17.00 13.75
C TYR A 728 12.24 -17.57 12.85
N ILE A 729 12.63 -16.90 11.76
CA ILE A 729 13.83 -17.23 10.97
C ILE A 729 14.97 -16.36 11.51
N LYS A 730 15.87 -16.96 12.30
CA LYS A 730 17.04 -16.24 12.81
C LYS A 730 18.12 -16.14 11.74
N VAL A 731 18.50 -14.91 11.47
CA VAL A 731 19.54 -14.54 10.51
C VAL A 731 20.93 -14.69 11.15
N CYS A 732 21.87 -15.25 10.41
CA CYS A 732 23.24 -15.50 10.87
C CYS A 732 24.24 -14.71 10.00
N PRO A 733 24.94 -13.70 10.56
CA PRO A 733 25.92 -12.91 9.81
C PRO A 733 27.04 -13.76 9.24
N HIS A 734 27.57 -13.38 8.08
CA HIS A 734 28.65 -14.14 7.41
C HIS A 734 29.90 -14.29 8.28
N ASP A 735 30.22 -13.27 9.09
CA ASP A 735 31.45 -13.20 9.90
C ASP A 735 31.24 -13.67 11.35
N HIS A 736 30.14 -14.37 11.64
CA HIS A 736 29.82 -14.79 13.00
C HIS A 736 30.87 -15.81 13.54
N PRO A 737 31.50 -15.57 14.72
CA PRO A 737 32.61 -16.38 15.23
C PRO A 737 32.23 -17.85 15.53
N LYS A 738 30.93 -18.14 15.63
CA LYS A 738 30.36 -19.49 15.75
C LYS A 738 29.22 -19.72 14.76
N LEU A 739 29.47 -19.48 13.47
CA LEU A 739 28.46 -19.58 12.41
C LEU A 739 27.69 -20.93 12.44
N ALA A 740 28.39 -22.04 12.62
CA ALA A 740 27.78 -23.36 12.71
C ALA A 740 26.72 -23.48 13.81
N ALA A 741 27.00 -22.92 15.00
CA ALA A 741 26.07 -22.94 16.12
C ALA A 741 24.86 -22.02 15.88
N CYS A 742 25.07 -20.87 15.23
CA CYS A 742 23.98 -19.96 14.85
C CYS A 742 23.00 -20.64 13.90
N ILE A 743 23.51 -21.26 12.82
CA ILE A 743 22.68 -21.97 11.83
C ILE A 743 21.93 -23.12 12.50
N THR A 744 22.59 -23.91 13.35
CA THR A 744 21.97 -25.03 14.06
C THR A 744 20.82 -24.54 14.94
N ASN A 745 21.01 -23.47 15.72
CA ASN A 745 19.97 -22.90 16.57
C ASN A 745 18.80 -22.32 15.75
N SER A 746 19.08 -21.72 14.60
CA SER A 746 18.04 -21.21 13.69
C SER A 746 17.15 -22.35 13.16
N ILE A 747 17.76 -23.47 12.76
CA ILE A 747 17.01 -24.66 12.29
C ILE A 747 16.19 -25.28 13.43
N GLU A 748 16.75 -25.35 14.64
CA GLU A 748 16.06 -25.85 15.84
C GLU A 748 14.80 -25.03 16.16
N GLU A 749 14.87 -23.69 16.05
CA GLU A 749 13.73 -22.81 16.27
C GLU A 749 12.66 -22.87 15.16
N LEU A 750 13.06 -23.24 13.93
CA LEU A 750 12.14 -23.46 12.81
C LEU A 750 11.38 -24.78 12.88
N ARG A 751 11.94 -25.80 13.55
CA ARG A 751 11.38 -27.15 13.64
C ARG A 751 9.88 -27.20 14.01
N PRO A 752 9.35 -26.54 15.06
CA PRO A 752 7.94 -26.67 15.43
C PRO A 752 6.99 -26.19 14.32
N ARG A 753 7.43 -25.23 13.47
CA ARG A 753 6.65 -24.76 12.32
C ARG A 753 6.80 -25.69 11.12
N LEU A 754 7.99 -26.21 10.87
CA LEU A 754 8.21 -27.23 9.83
C LEU A 754 7.40 -28.51 10.10
N LYS A 755 7.10 -28.82 11.38
CA LYS A 755 6.23 -29.92 11.75
C LYS A 755 4.82 -29.78 11.16
N THR A 756 4.20 -28.60 11.29
CA THR A 756 2.83 -28.32 10.80
C THR A 756 2.76 -27.79 9.37
N GLY A 757 3.88 -27.33 8.83
CA GLY A 757 3.97 -26.63 7.54
C GLY A 757 3.99 -25.10 7.71
N ILE A 758 4.53 -24.40 6.72
CA ILE A 758 4.61 -22.94 6.65
C ILE A 758 3.82 -22.47 5.42
N PRO A 759 2.52 -22.17 5.55
CA PRO A 759 1.67 -21.84 4.41
C PRO A 759 2.08 -20.55 3.70
N GLU A 760 2.66 -19.59 4.44
CA GLU A 760 3.16 -18.32 3.89
C GLU A 760 4.29 -18.51 2.86
N LEU A 761 5.03 -19.62 2.93
CA LEU A 761 6.14 -19.95 2.03
C LEU A 761 5.82 -21.17 1.13
N ASP A 762 4.57 -21.63 1.12
CA ASP A 762 4.14 -22.83 0.39
C ASP A 762 4.96 -24.09 0.79
N ILE A 763 5.28 -24.23 2.08
CA ILE A 763 6.06 -25.37 2.60
C ILE A 763 5.11 -26.35 3.28
N PRO A 764 5.03 -27.62 2.82
CA PRO A 764 4.21 -28.64 3.45
C PRO A 764 4.75 -29.03 4.83
N GLY A 765 3.89 -29.59 5.68
CA GLY A 765 4.31 -30.13 6.97
C GLY A 765 5.19 -31.38 6.84
N LEU A 766 6.08 -31.59 7.81
CA LEU A 766 6.90 -32.80 7.92
C LEU A 766 6.18 -33.96 8.63
N GLU A 767 4.95 -33.77 9.11
CA GLU A 767 4.14 -34.82 9.74
C GLU A 767 2.64 -34.69 9.36
N PRO A 768 2.08 -35.60 8.53
CA PRO A 768 2.77 -36.68 7.80
C PRO A 768 3.65 -36.14 6.66
N PHE A 769 4.80 -36.77 6.44
CA PHE A 769 5.64 -36.53 5.28
C PHE A 769 5.28 -37.54 4.19
N GLU A 770 4.65 -37.06 3.11
CA GLU A 770 4.15 -37.89 2.01
C GLU A 770 5.24 -38.10 0.93
N LEU A 771 5.44 -39.36 0.54
CA LEU A 771 6.39 -39.75 -0.49
C LEU A 771 5.67 -40.21 -1.76
N ASP A 772 6.31 -39.98 -2.92
CA ASP A 772 5.83 -40.47 -4.20
C ASP A 772 5.84 -42.02 -4.23
N PRO A 773 4.94 -42.70 -4.98
CA PRO A 773 4.89 -44.17 -5.03
C PRO A 773 6.22 -44.79 -5.44
N ILE A 774 6.57 -45.93 -4.84
CA ILE A 774 7.82 -46.64 -5.11
C ILE A 774 7.48 -47.95 -5.81
N GLU A 775 7.97 -48.09 -7.04
CA GLU A 775 7.95 -49.34 -7.80
C GLU A 775 9.32 -50.02 -7.70
N ILE A 776 9.33 -51.25 -7.21
CA ILE A 776 10.52 -52.09 -7.10
C ILE A 776 10.37 -53.20 -8.11
N ASP A 777 11.18 -53.16 -9.16
CA ASP A 777 11.34 -54.21 -10.16
C ASP A 777 12.80 -54.66 -10.16
N SER A 778 13.13 -55.68 -9.35
CA SER A 778 14.48 -56.27 -9.36
C SER A 778 14.54 -57.47 -10.29
N ILE A 779 15.52 -57.44 -11.21
CA ILE A 779 15.91 -58.56 -12.07
C ILE A 779 17.38 -58.84 -11.80
N GLY A 780 17.66 -59.59 -10.73
CA GLY A 780 19.00 -60.02 -10.37
C GLY A 780 18.96 -61.34 -9.59
N GLY A 781 19.76 -62.34 -10.00
CA GLY A 781 19.91 -63.58 -9.25
C GLY A 781 18.76 -64.61 -9.36
N GLY A 782 18.01 -64.65 -10.46
CA GLY A 782 17.04 -65.72 -10.73
C GLY A 782 15.66 -65.59 -10.05
N THR A 783 15.40 -64.47 -9.37
CA THR A 783 14.10 -64.15 -8.74
C THR A 783 13.55 -62.85 -9.29
N ARG A 784 12.25 -62.82 -9.65
CA ARG A 784 11.54 -61.61 -10.08
C ARG A 784 10.73 -61.09 -8.90
N LEU A 785 11.15 -59.96 -8.34
CA LEU A 785 10.40 -59.26 -7.29
C LEU A 785 9.78 -58.00 -7.91
N ALA A 786 8.46 -58.03 -8.12
CA ALA A 786 7.67 -56.87 -8.52
C ALA A 786 6.80 -56.46 -7.31
N THR A 787 7.04 -55.26 -6.79
CA THR A 787 6.30 -54.70 -5.65
C THR A 787 5.98 -53.25 -5.91
N ASN A 788 4.71 -52.87 -5.74
CA ASN A 788 4.29 -51.48 -5.77
C ASN A 788 3.90 -51.03 -4.36
N ILE A 789 4.45 -49.90 -3.91
CA ILE A 789 4.14 -49.29 -2.62
C ILE A 789 3.56 -47.89 -2.88
N SER A 790 2.33 -47.67 -2.42
CA SER A 790 1.56 -46.44 -2.61
C SER A 790 1.07 -45.86 -1.28
N ASP A 791 0.58 -44.61 -1.29
CA ASP A 791 0.14 -43.87 -0.09
C ASP A 791 1.17 -43.86 1.05
N ILE A 792 2.44 -43.62 0.72
CA ILE A 792 3.54 -43.67 1.67
C ILE A 792 3.51 -42.42 2.57
N ARG A 793 3.11 -42.62 3.82
CA ARG A 793 3.06 -41.59 4.87
C ARG A 793 4.10 -41.86 5.94
N VAL A 794 5.01 -40.91 6.11
CA VAL A 794 6.14 -41.01 7.04
C VAL A 794 5.90 -40.12 8.25
N TYR A 795 5.99 -40.69 9.44
CA TYR A 795 5.82 -40.01 10.73
C TYR A 795 7.12 -40.04 11.55
N GLY A 796 7.41 -38.97 12.30
CA GLY A 796 8.61 -38.85 13.12
C GLY A 796 9.78 -38.15 12.43
N ALA A 797 9.64 -37.74 11.16
CA ALA A 797 10.66 -36.99 10.41
C ALA A 797 10.99 -35.63 11.06
N SER A 798 10.07 -35.03 11.81
CA SER A 798 10.33 -33.76 12.53
C SER A 798 11.27 -33.93 13.73
N SER A 799 11.49 -35.15 14.23
CA SER A 799 12.28 -35.44 15.44
C SER A 799 13.81 -35.46 15.22
N PHE A 800 14.27 -34.99 14.05
CA PHE A 800 15.68 -34.96 13.69
C PHE A 800 16.52 -34.09 14.63
N LYS A 801 17.75 -34.52 14.93
CA LYS A 801 18.77 -33.77 15.68
C LYS A 801 20.02 -33.60 14.85
N ILE A 802 20.52 -32.38 14.76
CA ILE A 802 21.79 -32.08 14.09
C ILE A 802 22.92 -32.38 15.08
N LEU A 803 23.72 -33.41 14.81
CA LEU A 803 24.88 -33.78 15.63
C LEU A 803 26.09 -32.88 15.35
N LYS A 804 26.28 -32.52 14.07
CA LYS A 804 27.40 -31.70 13.63
C LYS A 804 27.04 -30.94 12.36
N LEU A 805 27.44 -29.67 12.28
CA LEU A 805 27.29 -28.83 11.09
C LEU A 805 28.60 -28.10 10.80
N THR A 806 29.13 -28.26 9.59
CA THR A 806 30.36 -27.61 9.12
C THR A 806 30.07 -26.78 7.87
N PRO A 807 29.90 -25.45 8.01
CA PRO A 807 29.68 -24.55 6.89
C PRO A 807 31.03 -24.13 6.30
N THR A 808 31.16 -24.24 4.98
CA THR A 808 32.32 -23.76 4.21
C THR A 808 31.84 -22.71 3.22
N LEU A 809 31.95 -21.43 3.58
CA LEU A 809 31.53 -20.32 2.73
C LEU A 809 32.69 -19.91 1.82
N THR A 810 32.52 -19.97 0.49
CA THR A 810 33.53 -19.51 -0.47
C THR A 810 32.93 -18.55 -1.49
N LYS A 811 33.77 -17.72 -2.12
CA LYS A 811 33.33 -16.76 -3.16
C LYS A 811 32.70 -17.43 -4.39
N LYS A 812 32.96 -18.72 -4.64
CA LYS A 812 32.45 -19.48 -5.80
C LYS A 812 31.24 -20.36 -5.46
N GLY A 813 30.87 -20.48 -4.19
CA GLY A 813 29.78 -21.35 -3.72
C GLY A 813 29.91 -21.69 -2.23
N HIS A 814 28.80 -22.02 -1.59
CA HIS A 814 28.72 -22.36 -0.17
C HIS A 814 28.47 -23.85 -0.01
N ASN A 815 29.30 -24.55 0.78
CA ASN A 815 29.11 -25.97 1.05
C ASN A 815 28.73 -26.15 2.52
N PHE A 816 27.63 -26.86 2.76
CA PHE A 816 27.16 -27.20 4.11
C PHE A 816 27.20 -28.70 4.26
N ARG A 817 28.00 -29.19 5.20
CA ARG A 817 27.98 -30.60 5.61
C ARG A 817 27.28 -30.71 6.95
N PHE A 818 26.33 -31.62 7.05
CA PHE A 818 25.61 -31.88 8.29
C PHE A 818 25.46 -33.38 8.57
N GLU A 819 25.65 -33.73 9.82
CA GLU A 819 25.39 -35.05 10.39
C GLU A 819 24.10 -34.95 11.20
N VAL A 820 23.09 -35.72 10.83
CA VAL A 820 21.74 -35.67 11.43
C VAL A 820 21.32 -37.06 11.85
N ILE A 821 20.75 -37.16 13.06
CA ILE A 821 20.15 -38.39 13.56
C ILE A 821 18.64 -38.23 13.68
N ILE A 822 17.88 -39.22 13.23
CA ILE A 822 16.44 -39.33 13.49
C ILE A 822 16.21 -40.57 14.35
N PRO A 823 15.73 -40.43 15.60
CA PRO A 823 15.72 -41.53 16.56
C PRO A 823 14.77 -42.65 16.14
N ARG A 824 13.56 -42.30 15.68
CA ARG A 824 12.55 -43.26 15.23
C ARG A 824 11.67 -42.65 14.15
N ILE A 825 11.38 -43.42 13.12
CA ILE A 825 10.44 -43.09 12.05
C ILE A 825 9.47 -44.26 11.90
N THR A 826 8.20 -43.94 11.70
CA THR A 826 7.15 -44.91 11.36
C THR A 826 6.65 -44.61 9.96
N ILE A 827 6.65 -45.62 9.10
CA ILE A 827 6.18 -45.53 7.71
C ILE A 827 4.90 -46.34 7.62
N LEU A 828 3.83 -45.70 7.17
CA LEU A 828 2.57 -46.33 6.84
C LEU A 828 2.36 -46.23 5.34
N ALA A 829 2.05 -47.34 4.68
CA ALA A 829 1.79 -47.36 3.24
C ALA A 829 0.82 -48.50 2.88
N GLU A 830 0.38 -48.55 1.63
CA GLU A 830 -0.25 -49.72 1.04
C GLU A 830 0.75 -50.44 0.13
N TYR A 831 0.82 -51.77 0.24
CA TYR A 831 1.67 -52.58 -0.62
C TYR A 831 0.83 -53.49 -1.51
N GLU A 832 1.33 -53.70 -2.73
CA GLU A 832 0.84 -54.70 -3.67
C GLU A 832 2.05 -55.51 -4.16
N LEU A 833 2.12 -56.76 -3.70
CA LEU A 833 3.20 -57.69 -3.98
C LEU A 833 2.70 -58.78 -4.91
N ASP A 834 3.34 -58.92 -6.07
CA ASP A 834 3.15 -60.04 -6.99
C ASP A 834 4.53 -60.55 -7.46
N SER A 835 5.03 -61.57 -6.75
CA SER A 835 6.41 -62.05 -6.91
C SER A 835 6.45 -63.57 -6.88
N ARG A 836 7.46 -64.15 -7.55
CA ARG A 836 7.73 -65.59 -7.53
C ARG A 836 9.18 -65.82 -7.13
N ILE A 837 9.39 -66.40 -5.96
CA ILE A 837 10.70 -66.80 -5.47
C ILE A 837 10.81 -68.33 -5.59
N LEU A 838 11.63 -68.80 -6.53
CA LEU A 838 11.76 -70.22 -6.88
C LEU A 838 10.38 -70.83 -7.23
N PHE A 839 9.82 -71.67 -6.35
CA PHE A 839 8.52 -72.34 -6.52
C PHE A 839 7.39 -71.71 -5.68
N LEU A 840 7.69 -70.66 -4.91
CA LEU A 840 6.73 -70.01 -4.02
C LEU A 840 6.19 -68.73 -4.66
N ASP A 841 4.87 -68.72 -4.94
CA ASP A 841 4.16 -67.53 -5.37
C ASP A 841 3.83 -66.65 -4.15
N LEU A 842 4.47 -65.49 -4.09
CA LEU A 842 4.25 -64.45 -3.09
C LEU A 842 3.25 -63.43 -3.66
N LYS A 843 1.98 -63.59 -3.30
CA LYS A 843 0.91 -62.64 -3.63
C LYS A 843 0.28 -62.07 -2.37
N GLY A 844 0.10 -60.76 -2.33
CA GLY A 844 -0.53 -60.09 -1.20
C GLY A 844 -0.76 -58.61 -1.46
N LYS A 845 -1.86 -58.09 -0.92
CA LYS A 845 -2.20 -56.67 -0.92
C LYS A 845 -2.73 -56.27 0.45
N GLY A 846 -2.18 -55.24 1.04
CA GLY A 846 -2.58 -54.83 2.39
C GLY A 846 -1.79 -53.64 2.92
N PRO A 847 -2.06 -53.26 4.19
CA PRO A 847 -1.30 -52.21 4.85
C PRO A 847 0.12 -52.70 5.17
N PHE A 848 1.07 -51.82 4.90
CA PHE A 848 2.48 -51.92 5.23
C PHE A 848 2.77 -50.96 6.39
N ASN A 849 3.39 -51.48 7.45
CA ASN A 849 3.91 -50.66 8.55
C ASN A 849 5.39 -50.99 8.74
N ALA A 850 6.25 -49.98 8.72
CA ALA A 850 7.65 -50.15 9.04
C ALA A 850 8.07 -49.17 10.14
N ASN A 851 8.67 -49.71 11.20
CA ASN A 851 9.33 -48.94 12.23
C ASN A 851 10.83 -49.03 12.03
N VAL A 852 11.47 -47.88 11.96
CA VAL A 852 12.90 -47.82 11.76
C VAL A 852 13.52 -46.89 12.78
N SER A 853 14.54 -47.38 13.47
CA SER A 853 15.24 -46.66 14.53
C SER A 853 16.70 -46.38 14.18
N ASP A 854 17.21 -45.29 14.78
CA ASP A 854 18.60 -44.86 14.68
C ASP A 854 19.04 -44.57 13.23
N TYR A 855 18.30 -43.70 12.55
CA TYR A 855 18.69 -43.17 11.25
C TYR A 855 19.82 -42.18 11.38
N HIS A 856 20.93 -42.42 10.70
CA HIS A 856 22.04 -41.48 10.62
C HIS A 856 22.23 -41.02 9.17
N PHE A 857 22.15 -39.71 8.96
CA PHE A 857 22.37 -39.06 7.68
C PHE A 857 23.67 -38.26 7.73
N GLU A 858 24.58 -38.53 6.80
CA GLU A 858 25.66 -37.58 6.47
C GLU A 858 25.33 -36.93 5.14
N CYS A 859 25.00 -35.64 5.16
CA CYS A 859 24.54 -34.90 3.99
C CYS A 859 25.46 -33.74 3.64
N ILE A 860 25.60 -33.50 2.34
CA ILE A 860 26.34 -32.39 1.76
C ILE A 860 25.39 -31.61 0.84
N MET A 861 25.25 -30.33 1.10
CA MET A 861 24.42 -29.40 0.33
C MET A 861 25.29 -28.27 -0.21
N LYS A 862 25.22 -28.02 -1.52
CA LYS A 862 25.97 -26.98 -2.21
C LYS A 862 25.04 -25.85 -2.62
N GLY A 863 25.32 -24.64 -2.18
CA GLY A 863 24.55 -23.43 -2.47
C GLY A 863 25.30 -22.49 -3.40
N ASN A 864 24.68 -22.14 -4.51
CA ASN A 864 25.19 -21.19 -5.49
C ASN A 864 24.42 -19.87 -5.41
N LYS A 865 25.11 -18.75 -5.62
CA LYS A 865 24.46 -17.44 -5.71
C LYS A 865 23.87 -17.26 -7.10
N ILE A 866 22.57 -16.99 -7.18
CA ILE A 866 21.84 -16.79 -8.45
C ILE A 866 21.22 -15.41 -8.46
N LYS A 867 21.27 -14.75 -9.62
CA LYS A 867 20.70 -13.42 -9.83
C LYS A 867 19.28 -13.52 -10.40
N ARG A 868 18.29 -12.99 -9.67
CA ARG A 868 16.92 -12.76 -10.17
C ARG A 868 16.56 -11.29 -9.94
N ASN A 869 16.05 -10.59 -10.96
CA ASN A 869 15.61 -9.19 -10.84
C ASN A 869 16.65 -8.24 -10.20
N ASN A 870 17.93 -8.40 -10.53
CA ASN A 870 19.05 -7.58 -10.03
C ASN A 870 19.42 -7.76 -8.54
N ASN A 871 18.92 -8.83 -7.92
CA ASN A 871 19.15 -9.20 -6.55
C ASN A 871 19.78 -10.61 -6.48
N ASP A 872 20.69 -10.84 -5.52
CA ASP A 872 21.35 -12.13 -5.31
C ASP A 872 20.51 -13.00 -4.37
N TYR A 873 20.24 -14.24 -4.77
CA TYR A 873 19.54 -15.27 -4.00
C TYR A 873 20.44 -16.48 -3.83
N LEU A 874 20.16 -17.32 -2.83
CA LEU A 874 20.87 -18.59 -2.63
C LEU A 874 20.01 -19.74 -3.14
N GLU A 875 20.51 -20.49 -4.13
CA GLU A 875 19.88 -21.71 -4.61
C GLU A 875 20.78 -22.91 -4.29
N PHE A 876 20.21 -23.94 -3.70
CA PHE A 876 20.87 -25.20 -3.41
C PHE A 876 20.72 -26.19 -4.56
N GLU A 877 21.84 -26.80 -4.93
CA GLU A 877 21.86 -28.02 -5.74
C GLU A 877 21.24 -29.19 -4.95
N GLN A 878 20.82 -30.24 -5.68
CA GLN A 878 20.29 -31.45 -5.06
C GLN A 878 21.27 -32.00 -4.02
N MET A 879 20.76 -32.14 -2.79
CA MET A 879 21.53 -32.61 -1.66
C MET A 879 22.04 -34.03 -1.90
N LYS A 880 23.29 -34.28 -1.51
CA LYS A 880 23.87 -35.63 -1.52
C LYS A 880 23.94 -36.14 -0.09
N CYS A 881 23.20 -37.19 0.21
CA CYS A 881 23.23 -37.83 1.53
C CYS A 881 23.77 -39.25 1.43
N ASN A 882 24.48 -39.68 2.46
CA ASN A 882 24.71 -41.09 2.74
C ASN A 882 23.82 -41.47 3.93
N LEU A 883 23.12 -42.59 3.80
CA LEU A 883 22.15 -43.06 4.78
C LEU A 883 22.67 -44.34 5.44
N VAL A 884 22.73 -44.32 6.77
CA VAL A 884 23.04 -45.48 7.60
C VAL A 884 21.88 -45.68 8.56
N ILE A 885 21.40 -46.91 8.70
CA ILE A 885 20.24 -47.25 9.53
C ILE A 885 20.67 -48.25 10.59
N GLY A 886 20.12 -48.11 11.80
CA GLY A 886 20.32 -49.06 12.90
C GLY A 886 19.47 -50.32 12.77
N LYS A 887 18.17 -50.21 13.05
CA LYS A 887 17.25 -51.36 13.07
C LYS A 887 15.98 -51.06 12.28
N VAL A 888 15.60 -51.99 11.40
CA VAL A 888 14.39 -51.94 10.58
C VAL A 888 13.47 -53.07 11.02
N GLU A 889 12.23 -52.75 11.37
CA GLU A 889 11.16 -53.70 11.64
C GLU A 889 10.03 -53.45 10.65
N ILE A 890 9.76 -54.43 9.80
CA ILE A 890 8.73 -54.40 8.76
C ILE A 890 7.60 -55.34 9.15
N TYR A 891 6.37 -54.86 9.01
CA TYR A 891 5.17 -55.63 9.21
C TYR A 891 4.25 -55.47 7.99
N LEU A 892 4.06 -56.58 7.27
CA LEU A 892 3.13 -56.69 6.16
C LEU A 892 1.89 -57.45 6.63
N ASP A 893 0.73 -56.79 6.58
CA ASP A 893 -0.53 -57.44 6.91
C ASP A 893 -1.15 -58.11 5.67
N LYS A 894 -1.95 -59.16 5.88
CA LYS A 894 -2.66 -59.91 4.81
C LYS A 894 -1.77 -60.55 3.71
N LEU A 895 -0.53 -60.91 4.03
CA LEU A 895 0.29 -61.77 3.17
C LEU A 895 -0.41 -63.13 2.92
N PHE A 896 -0.27 -63.67 1.71
CA PHE A 896 -0.90 -64.94 1.30
C PHE A 896 -2.43 -64.96 1.50
N GLU A 897 -3.11 -63.92 1.03
CA GLU A 897 -4.58 -63.78 1.13
C GLU A 897 -5.11 -63.86 2.58
N GLY A 898 -4.27 -63.54 3.58
CA GLY A 898 -4.65 -63.52 4.99
C GLY A 898 -4.33 -64.79 5.79
N ASN A 899 -3.47 -65.69 5.30
CA ASN A 899 -3.04 -66.86 6.09
C ASN A 899 -2.18 -66.44 7.31
N PRO A 900 -2.66 -66.65 8.56
CA PRO A 900 -2.00 -66.09 9.75
C PRO A 900 -0.66 -66.77 10.08
N THR A 901 -0.50 -68.05 9.76
CA THR A 901 0.72 -68.82 10.08
C THR A 901 1.84 -68.49 9.10
N LEU A 902 1.53 -68.51 7.80
CA LEU A 902 2.48 -68.14 6.75
C LEU A 902 2.85 -66.66 6.82
N SER A 903 1.88 -65.77 7.05
CA SER A 903 2.13 -64.33 7.23
C SER A 903 3.10 -64.06 8.39
N LYS A 904 2.91 -64.73 9.54
CA LYS A 904 3.82 -64.57 10.69
C LYS A 904 5.22 -65.12 10.42
N ALA A 905 5.33 -66.29 9.79
CA ALA A 905 6.61 -66.89 9.44
C ALA A 905 7.39 -66.04 8.42
N THR A 906 6.70 -65.52 7.39
CA THR A 906 7.30 -64.67 6.36
C THR A 906 7.70 -63.30 6.90
N ASN A 907 6.89 -62.67 7.76
CA ASN A 907 7.29 -61.44 8.44
C ASN A 907 8.54 -61.64 9.31
N ASN A 908 8.71 -62.80 9.98
CA ASN A 908 9.94 -63.10 10.72
C ASN A 908 11.15 -63.18 9.77
N VAL A 909 11.03 -63.90 8.64
CA VAL A 909 12.10 -64.02 7.64
C VAL A 909 12.47 -62.67 7.03
N ILE A 910 11.47 -61.82 6.75
CA ILE A 910 11.70 -60.46 6.24
C ILE A 910 12.43 -59.60 7.27
N ASN A 911 12.05 -59.69 8.55
CA ASN A 911 12.72 -58.96 9.62
C ASN A 911 14.16 -59.45 9.89
N ASP A 912 14.39 -60.76 9.83
CA ASP A 912 15.73 -61.35 9.98
C ASP A 912 16.68 -60.90 8.86
N ASN A 913 16.14 -60.54 7.69
CA ASN A 913 16.90 -60.10 6.51
C ASN A 913 16.63 -58.63 6.13
N ALA A 914 16.01 -57.83 7.00
CA ALA A 914 15.50 -56.50 6.66
C ALA A 914 16.58 -55.53 6.17
N ASN A 915 17.82 -55.68 6.66
CA ASN A 915 18.96 -54.87 6.25
C ASN A 915 19.30 -55.06 4.76
N VAL A 916 19.18 -56.28 4.23
CA VAL A 916 19.46 -56.59 2.82
C VAL A 916 18.38 -55.99 1.93
N LEU A 917 17.11 -56.14 2.33
CA LEU A 917 15.96 -55.57 1.62
C LEU A 917 16.05 -54.03 1.56
N PHE A 918 16.49 -53.42 2.65
CA PHE A 918 16.62 -51.97 2.71
C PHE A 918 17.75 -51.45 1.81
N GLU A 919 18.90 -52.12 1.72
CA GLU A 919 20.00 -51.70 0.83
C GLU A 919 19.59 -51.65 -0.66
N GLU A 920 18.66 -52.51 -1.09
CA GLU A 920 18.08 -52.47 -2.45
C GLU A 920 17.13 -51.27 -2.66
N ILE A 921 16.37 -50.90 -1.64
CA ILE A 921 15.36 -49.81 -1.70
C ILE A 921 16.00 -48.43 -1.42
N LYS A 922 17.11 -48.42 -0.69
CA LYS A 922 17.90 -47.25 -0.28
C LYS A 922 18.11 -46.21 -1.39
N PRO A 923 18.55 -46.55 -2.62
CA PRO A 923 18.75 -45.54 -3.66
C PRO A 923 17.45 -44.80 -4.06
N GLY A 924 16.32 -45.50 -4.10
CA GLY A 924 15.02 -44.90 -4.42
C GLY A 924 14.55 -43.93 -3.34
N VAL A 925 14.59 -44.37 -2.09
CA VAL A 925 14.19 -43.56 -0.92
C VAL A 925 15.10 -42.35 -0.74
N LEU A 926 16.42 -42.54 -0.88
CA LEU A 926 17.40 -41.46 -0.78
C LEU A 926 17.20 -40.39 -1.86
N LYS A 927 16.87 -40.79 -3.10
CA LYS A 927 16.58 -39.87 -4.20
C LYS A 927 15.33 -39.04 -3.93
N ALA A 928 14.26 -39.66 -3.41
CA ALA A 928 13.01 -38.97 -3.09
C ALA A 928 13.20 -37.97 -1.92
N LEU A 929 13.86 -38.40 -0.84
CA LEU A 929 14.13 -37.55 0.33
C LEU A 929 15.03 -36.36 -0.02
N THR A 930 16.15 -36.60 -0.70
CA THR A 930 17.09 -35.54 -1.05
C THR A 930 16.45 -34.47 -1.93
N LYS A 931 15.63 -34.86 -2.90
CA LYS A 931 14.87 -33.94 -3.75
C LYS A 931 13.92 -33.07 -2.93
N ARG A 932 13.05 -33.68 -2.11
CA ARG A 932 12.05 -32.95 -1.31
C ARG A 932 12.67 -31.99 -0.29
N PHE A 933 13.73 -32.40 0.42
CA PHE A 933 14.41 -31.50 1.37
C PHE A 933 15.14 -30.36 0.66
N THR A 934 15.73 -30.60 -0.51
CA THR A 934 16.29 -29.51 -1.34
C THR A 934 15.20 -28.55 -1.81
N ASP A 935 14.03 -29.04 -2.21
CA ASP A 935 12.91 -28.19 -2.62
C ASP A 935 12.43 -27.30 -1.47
N ILE A 936 12.29 -27.86 -0.26
CA ILE A 936 11.94 -27.09 0.94
C ILE A 936 13.00 -26.02 1.23
N ALA A 937 14.28 -26.38 1.19
CA ALA A 937 15.37 -25.44 1.42
C ALA A 937 15.35 -24.29 0.39
N ASN A 938 15.14 -24.61 -0.90
CA ASN A 938 15.05 -23.63 -1.97
C ASN A 938 13.82 -22.75 -1.89
N LYS A 939 12.66 -23.28 -1.46
CA LYS A 939 11.47 -22.44 -1.19
C LYS A 939 11.78 -21.39 -0.13
N ILE A 940 12.55 -21.73 0.91
CA ILE A 940 12.97 -20.77 1.92
C ILE A 940 14.00 -19.79 1.34
N THR A 941 15.09 -20.28 0.76
CA THR A 941 16.23 -19.41 0.40
C THR A 941 16.03 -18.57 -0.86
N LEU A 942 15.10 -18.95 -1.75
CA LEU A 942 14.72 -18.13 -2.90
C LEU A 942 13.66 -17.06 -2.54
N SER A 943 13.06 -17.14 -1.36
CA SER A 943 12.06 -16.17 -0.89
C SER A 943 12.67 -14.91 -0.27
N PHE A 944 13.97 -14.96 0.08
CA PHE A 944 14.70 -13.90 0.76
C PHE A 944 16.01 -13.58 0.04
N LEU A 945 16.51 -12.36 0.18
CA LEU A 945 17.78 -11.95 -0.43
C LEU A 945 18.97 -12.63 0.27
N TYR A 946 20.05 -12.86 -0.49
CA TYR A 946 21.29 -13.41 0.07
C TYR A 946 21.84 -12.52 1.21
N GLU A 947 21.83 -11.20 1.02
CA GLU A 947 22.27 -10.23 2.04
C GLU A 947 21.33 -10.15 3.25
N GLU A 948 20.07 -10.58 3.11
CA GLU A 948 19.13 -10.64 4.24
C GLU A 948 19.31 -11.93 5.04
N LEU A 949 19.59 -13.06 4.37
CA LEU A 949 19.84 -14.36 5.01
C LEU A 949 21.23 -14.43 5.67
N PHE A 950 22.21 -13.76 5.06
CA PHE A 950 23.60 -13.69 5.51
C PHE A 950 24.11 -12.23 5.43
N PRO A 951 23.69 -11.36 6.37
CA PRO A 951 24.10 -9.97 6.44
C PRO A 951 25.57 -9.78 6.82
#